data_AF-A0AAW7PYA3-F1
#
_entry.id   AF-A0AAW7PYA3-F1
#
_cell.length_a   1.000
_cell.length_b   1.000
_cell.length_c   1.000
_cell.angle_alpha   90.00
_cell.angle_beta   90.00
_cell.angle_gamma   90.00
#
_symmetry.space_group_name_H-M   'P 1'
#
loop_
_entity.id
_entity.type
_entity.pdbx_description
1 polymer ?
#
loop_
_entity_poly.entity_id
_entity_poly.type
_entity_poly.pdbx_seq_one_letter_code
_entity_poly.pdbx_strand_id
1 'polypeptide(L)'
;MNYVKILGSSGSKSKNLGTTSFQISRDIIIDTGNVINILGDKSSLINHIFLTHSHSDHIADLPFLLDSFFENRKETLMIYASKETIEVLKEHTFNDKVWPDFSKINLIGSEKKSLAFKEIKENEETIIDNYKIKAISAIHIEGSFGFVITKDEKEAYIISGDTYISEKIIKEINLDQKIKLLIIECSFPNKMEKLAFDSKHLTPNTLKEMLNKINRDIQIFIYHIKHLYLEEIKTQLEEIAVFKNGGKILEDGDIIHINSGKIDYELLDHTVFERVMNINLELSSQLDKDKLYEMILTLTRELTHSDGGTLYIKSDDKKYLDFKIVQNDSLNIHLGGKEKISWNSLPLYLENGEENKSMVAVVSALENRIINIPDVYECENYNFEGTKTFDKSTGYRSKSMLVIPLINHEKDVIGVIQLINKNINQTETISYNEYDERIIKALSSQAAMALTNSQLIISLEKFLESFVSTIASAIDAKSKHTLNHITKMAKLAPLIAQSISLDETIYKDVKYSKNNLKEIELAAKLHDIGKISMPEWIIDKATKLQHMVDGIEVIKERVEILKRDFEIEYLKNIITKEEYEVKISNLEDDFKFIEKANIGSEFMKKEDCERIEKISSYKYYKDNKLVDFINDKEKYNLLIQKGTLTNEEKDKMNSHAQLSYEMLSVLPFPKKYENVMHIAVNHHEKLNGKGYPRGLNENDLVLEDRIMILADIFEALTSNDRPYKQTKKLSEVFKILDFMVKDGEIDGKLLEFFKNSEALKIYINEELLKEQIDDFK
;
A
#
# COMPACT_ATOMS: atom_id res chain seq x y z
N MET A 1 41.16 3.62 -18.40
CA MET A 1 40.55 2.44 -17.73
C MET A 1 41.66 1.45 -17.41
N ASN A 2 41.56 0.66 -16.33
CA ASN A 2 42.55 -0.39 -16.05
C ASN A 2 41.88 -1.76 -15.92
N TYR A 3 40.88 -1.95 -16.77
CA TYR A 3 40.00 -3.10 -16.79
C TYR A 3 39.58 -3.39 -18.23
N VAL A 4 39.12 -4.62 -18.48
CA VAL A 4 38.44 -5.02 -19.71
C VAL A 4 36.98 -5.19 -19.38
N LYS A 5 36.10 -4.54 -20.14
CA LYS A 5 34.65 -4.73 -20.03
C LYS A 5 34.19 -5.72 -21.10
N ILE A 6 33.43 -6.73 -20.67
CA ILE A 6 32.89 -7.77 -21.53
C ILE A 6 31.58 -7.26 -22.10
N LEU A 7 31.56 -6.98 -23.41
CA LEU A 7 30.36 -6.49 -24.10
C LEU A 7 29.54 -7.67 -24.61
N GLY A 8 30.18 -8.75 -25.02
CA GLY A 8 29.52 -10.02 -25.30
C GLY A 8 30.46 -11.19 -25.08
N SER A 9 29.99 -12.22 -24.41
CA SER A 9 30.81 -13.40 -24.07
C SER A 9 30.33 -14.70 -24.70
N SER A 10 29.20 -14.73 -25.40
CA SER A 10 28.61 -15.98 -25.89
C SER A 10 29.06 -16.35 -27.30
N GLY A 11 29.20 -17.65 -27.58
CA GLY A 11 29.43 -18.17 -28.93
C GLY A 11 28.16 -18.46 -29.73
N SER A 12 27.03 -17.88 -29.28
CA SER A 12 25.72 -17.95 -29.94
C SER A 12 24.85 -16.77 -29.49
N LYS A 13 24.06 -16.20 -30.41
CA LYS A 13 23.12 -15.12 -30.08
C LYS A 13 21.85 -15.68 -29.44
N SER A 14 21.43 -15.12 -28.29
CA SER A 14 20.17 -15.48 -27.63
C SER A 14 19.48 -14.23 -27.05
N LYS A 15 18.29 -14.38 -26.44
CA LYS A 15 17.47 -13.25 -25.96
C LYS A 15 18.23 -12.28 -25.05
N ASN A 16 19.12 -12.80 -24.21
CA ASN A 16 19.84 -12.03 -23.17
C ASN A 16 21.36 -12.20 -23.23
N LEU A 17 21.89 -12.85 -24.27
CA LEU A 17 23.34 -13.05 -24.42
C LEU A 17 23.77 -12.60 -25.81
N GLY A 18 24.74 -11.70 -25.80
CA GLY A 18 25.43 -11.17 -26.94
C GLY A 18 26.64 -11.99 -27.33
N THR A 19 27.02 -11.83 -28.60
CA THR A 19 28.19 -12.49 -29.16
C THR A 19 29.46 -11.68 -28.95
N THR A 20 30.61 -12.32 -29.14
CA THR A 20 31.94 -11.85 -28.74
C THR A 20 32.20 -10.36 -29.01
N SER A 21 32.47 -9.62 -27.94
CA SER A 21 33.02 -8.26 -28.02
C SER A 21 33.58 -7.79 -26.67
N PHE A 22 34.66 -7.02 -26.71
CA PHE A 22 35.39 -6.56 -25.53
C PHE A 22 35.75 -5.09 -25.66
N GLN A 23 35.55 -4.32 -24.58
CA GLN A 23 36.02 -2.95 -24.49
C GLN A 23 37.28 -2.88 -23.62
N ILE A 24 38.40 -2.48 -24.23
CA ILE A 24 39.70 -2.41 -23.55
C ILE A 24 40.09 -0.97 -23.16
N SER A 25 39.55 0.02 -23.87
CA SER A 25 39.63 1.45 -23.52
C SER A 25 38.30 2.13 -23.83
N ARG A 26 38.20 3.44 -23.55
CA ARG A 26 36.99 4.21 -23.87
C ARG A 26 36.67 4.22 -25.37
N ASP A 27 37.69 4.08 -26.22
CA ASP A 27 37.65 4.27 -27.67
C ASP A 27 38.13 3.05 -28.48
N ILE A 28 38.66 2.02 -27.83
CA ILE A 28 39.19 0.79 -28.45
C ILE A 28 38.38 -0.42 -27.98
N ILE A 29 37.91 -1.21 -28.95
CA ILE A 29 37.25 -2.50 -28.73
C ILE A 29 37.95 -3.63 -29.53
N ILE A 30 37.77 -4.86 -29.06
CA ILE A 30 38.13 -6.10 -29.76
C ILE A 30 36.84 -6.83 -30.08
N ASP A 31 36.62 -7.13 -31.36
CA ASP A 31 35.38 -7.65 -31.92
C ASP A 31 34.14 -6.79 -31.64
N THR A 32 33.05 -7.12 -32.31
CA THR A 32 31.85 -6.28 -32.46
C THR A 32 30.58 -7.12 -32.51
N GLY A 33 30.49 -8.19 -31.72
CA GLY A 33 29.28 -9.00 -31.64
C GLY A 33 28.09 -8.37 -30.90
N ASN A 34 28.36 -7.61 -29.81
CA ASN A 34 27.33 -7.07 -28.92
C ASN A 34 27.74 -5.74 -28.27
N VAL A 35 28.09 -4.75 -29.08
CA VAL A 35 28.57 -3.45 -28.59
C VAL A 35 27.42 -2.53 -28.22
N ILE A 36 26.39 -2.47 -29.07
CA ILE A 36 25.33 -1.47 -28.96
C ILE A 36 24.47 -1.72 -27.74
N ASN A 37 24.14 -2.98 -27.47
CA ASN A 37 23.28 -3.37 -26.35
C ASN A 37 23.88 -2.97 -24.99
N ILE A 38 25.20 -3.12 -24.82
CA ILE A 38 25.89 -2.86 -23.55
C ILE A 38 26.34 -1.41 -23.41
N LEU A 39 26.79 -0.76 -24.49
CA LEU A 39 27.31 0.61 -24.41
C LEU A 39 26.25 1.68 -24.70
N GLY A 40 25.15 1.35 -25.37
CA GLY A 40 24.13 2.31 -25.78
C GLY A 40 24.76 3.48 -26.54
N ASP A 41 24.43 4.71 -26.14
CA ASP A 41 24.96 5.95 -26.75
C ASP A 41 26.49 6.10 -26.62
N LYS A 42 27.11 5.45 -25.61
CA LYS A 42 28.57 5.49 -25.43
C LYS A 42 29.31 4.78 -26.58
N SER A 43 28.62 3.96 -27.37
CA SER A 43 29.17 3.35 -28.58
C SER A 43 29.70 4.39 -29.59
N SER A 44 29.15 5.61 -29.58
CA SER A 44 29.63 6.74 -30.39
C SER A 44 31.09 7.14 -30.12
N LEU A 45 31.63 6.76 -28.96
CA LEU A 45 33.00 7.09 -28.54
C LEU A 45 34.04 6.11 -29.11
N ILE A 46 33.61 4.98 -29.66
CA ILE A 46 34.51 3.97 -30.22
C ILE A 46 35.05 4.47 -31.56
N ASN A 47 36.38 4.53 -31.68
CA ASN A 47 37.08 4.93 -32.90
C ASN A 47 38.01 3.83 -33.44
N HIS A 48 38.39 2.86 -32.62
CA HIS A 48 39.34 1.81 -32.99
C HIS A 48 38.74 0.43 -32.71
N ILE A 49 38.67 -0.41 -33.74
CA ILE A 49 38.12 -1.76 -33.65
C ILE A 49 39.17 -2.75 -34.14
N PHE A 50 39.59 -3.65 -33.27
CA PHE A 50 40.45 -4.77 -33.63
C PHE A 50 39.58 -6.00 -33.85
N LEU A 51 39.64 -6.61 -35.03
CA LEU A 51 38.86 -7.81 -35.32
C LEU A 51 39.74 -9.04 -35.28
N THR A 52 39.29 -10.06 -34.56
CA THR A 52 39.95 -11.37 -34.51
C THR A 52 39.80 -12.07 -35.86
N HIS A 53 38.60 -12.05 -36.44
CA HIS A 53 38.28 -12.60 -37.75
C HIS A 53 36.90 -12.11 -38.26
N SER A 54 36.44 -12.61 -39.41
CA SER A 54 35.26 -12.10 -40.13
C SER A 54 33.95 -12.85 -39.88
N HIS A 55 33.86 -13.79 -38.92
CA HIS A 55 32.59 -14.47 -38.67
C HIS A 55 31.54 -13.51 -38.08
N SER A 56 30.28 -13.74 -38.44
CA SER A 56 29.19 -12.80 -38.18
C SER A 56 28.95 -12.51 -36.70
N ASP A 57 29.17 -13.48 -35.83
CA ASP A 57 29.08 -13.31 -34.38
C ASP A 57 30.16 -12.40 -33.78
N HIS A 58 31.26 -12.16 -34.50
CA HIS A 58 32.31 -11.20 -34.10
C HIS A 58 32.14 -9.83 -34.78
N ILE A 59 31.26 -9.72 -35.79
CA ILE A 59 31.05 -8.47 -36.56
C ILE A 59 29.61 -7.97 -36.60
N ALA A 60 28.70 -8.60 -35.85
CA ALA A 60 27.26 -8.39 -35.97
C ALA A 60 26.83 -6.92 -35.80
N ASP A 61 27.39 -6.22 -34.83
CA ASP A 61 27.05 -4.83 -34.51
C ASP A 61 27.86 -3.82 -35.32
N LEU A 62 28.90 -4.25 -36.02
CA LEU A 62 29.80 -3.36 -36.76
C LEU A 62 29.07 -2.45 -37.76
N PRO A 63 28.13 -2.95 -38.60
CA PRO A 63 27.39 -2.09 -39.53
C PRO A 63 26.51 -1.05 -38.81
N PHE A 64 25.91 -1.45 -37.69
CA PHE A 64 24.99 -0.62 -36.91
C PHE A 64 25.73 0.45 -36.11
N LEU A 65 26.99 0.21 -35.69
CA LEU A 65 27.83 1.20 -35.02
C LEU A 65 28.13 2.42 -35.90
N LEU A 66 28.28 2.19 -37.21
CA LEU A 66 28.50 3.24 -38.19
C LEU A 66 27.20 4.00 -38.45
N ASP A 67 26.11 3.30 -38.71
CA ASP A 67 24.81 3.89 -39.05
C ASP A 67 24.19 4.68 -37.89
N SER A 68 24.06 4.06 -36.72
CA SER A 68 23.36 4.64 -35.55
C SER A 68 23.95 5.95 -35.05
N PHE A 69 25.25 6.14 -35.26
CA PHE A 69 25.98 7.30 -34.73
C PHE A 69 26.57 8.19 -35.83
N PHE A 70 26.33 7.88 -37.12
CA PHE A 70 26.98 8.53 -38.26
C PHE A 70 26.98 10.06 -38.17
N GLU A 71 25.82 10.66 -37.90
CA GLU A 71 25.66 12.12 -37.83
C GLU A 71 26.50 12.78 -36.74
N ASN A 72 26.76 12.05 -35.65
CA ASN A 72 27.45 12.55 -34.48
C ASN A 72 28.95 12.21 -34.48
N ARG A 73 29.43 11.41 -35.45
CA ARG A 73 30.85 11.01 -35.52
C ARG A 73 31.73 12.16 -35.98
N LYS A 74 32.78 12.44 -35.20
CA LYS A 74 33.81 13.45 -35.52
C LYS A 74 35.11 12.84 -36.03
N GLU A 75 35.35 11.56 -35.74
CA GLU A 75 36.56 10.84 -36.11
C GLU A 75 36.22 9.59 -36.94
N THR A 76 37.16 9.22 -37.81
CA THR A 76 37.08 8.03 -38.65
C THR A 76 37.08 6.78 -37.77
N LEU A 77 36.13 5.86 -38.00
CA LEU A 77 36.20 4.54 -37.40
C LEU A 77 37.29 3.72 -38.10
N MET A 78 38.31 3.29 -37.36
CA MET A 78 39.43 2.53 -37.89
C MET A 78 39.27 1.05 -37.51
N ILE A 79 39.22 0.17 -38.52
CA ILE A 79 39.22 -1.28 -38.35
C ILE A 79 40.64 -1.81 -38.56
N TYR A 80 41.16 -2.51 -37.57
CA TYR A 80 42.44 -3.20 -37.57
C TYR A 80 42.19 -4.70 -37.68
N ALA A 81 42.58 -5.31 -38.80
CA ALA A 81 42.39 -6.75 -39.00
C ALA A 81 43.41 -7.32 -39.99
N SER A 82 43.45 -8.65 -40.11
CA SER A 82 44.22 -9.31 -41.18
C SER A 82 43.77 -8.87 -42.55
N LYS A 83 44.65 -9.07 -43.55
CA LYS A 83 44.33 -8.77 -44.94
C LYS A 83 43.08 -9.54 -45.38
N GLU A 84 43.00 -10.80 -45.03
CA GLU A 84 41.91 -11.72 -45.36
C GLU A 84 40.58 -11.23 -44.75
N THR A 85 40.59 -10.83 -43.48
CA THR A 85 39.39 -10.27 -42.81
C THR A 85 38.92 -8.97 -43.46
N ILE A 86 39.86 -8.08 -43.83
CA ILE A 86 39.53 -6.82 -44.50
C ILE A 86 38.92 -7.07 -45.89
N GLU A 87 39.46 -8.04 -46.65
CA GLU A 87 38.93 -8.43 -47.95
C GLU A 87 37.49 -8.95 -47.83
N VAL A 88 37.23 -9.85 -46.85
CA VAL A 88 35.87 -10.35 -46.57
C VAL A 88 34.90 -9.22 -46.21
N LEU A 89 35.30 -8.27 -45.36
CA LEU A 89 34.45 -7.14 -44.97
C LEU A 89 34.10 -6.25 -46.17
N LYS A 90 35.07 -5.97 -47.05
CA LYS A 90 34.84 -5.16 -48.25
C LYS A 90 33.97 -5.88 -49.28
N GLU A 91 34.13 -7.19 -49.42
CA GLU A 91 33.39 -7.96 -50.42
C GLU A 91 31.97 -8.31 -49.97
N HIS A 92 31.77 -8.61 -48.67
CA HIS A 92 30.55 -9.23 -48.18
C HIS A 92 29.77 -8.39 -47.16
N THR A 93 30.36 -7.36 -46.55
CA THR A 93 29.66 -6.50 -45.58
C THR A 93 29.46 -5.09 -46.12
N PHE A 94 30.54 -4.35 -46.37
CA PHE A 94 30.55 -2.95 -46.82
C PHE A 94 30.67 -2.87 -48.34
N ASN A 95 29.63 -3.32 -49.04
CA ASN A 95 29.67 -3.57 -50.48
C ASN A 95 28.52 -2.90 -51.27
N ASP A 96 27.79 -1.98 -50.65
CA ASP A 96 26.60 -1.31 -51.20
C ASP A 96 25.43 -2.27 -51.53
N LYS A 97 25.52 -3.54 -51.11
CA LYS A 97 24.48 -4.57 -51.30
C LYS A 97 23.90 -5.08 -49.99
N VAL A 98 24.78 -5.49 -49.07
CA VAL A 98 24.42 -5.93 -47.71
C VAL A 98 24.32 -4.72 -46.80
N TRP A 99 25.34 -3.87 -46.83
CA TRP A 99 25.37 -2.60 -46.11
C TRP A 99 26.06 -1.51 -46.94
N PRO A 100 25.72 -0.23 -46.75
CA PRO A 100 26.42 0.87 -47.40
C PRO A 100 27.94 0.81 -47.18
N ASP A 101 28.72 1.08 -48.23
CA ASP A 101 30.17 1.12 -48.12
C ASP A 101 30.64 2.43 -47.47
N PHE A 102 30.64 2.45 -46.14
CA PHE A 102 31.11 3.57 -45.34
C PHE A 102 32.60 3.91 -45.55
N SER A 103 33.38 3.06 -46.23
CA SER A 103 34.77 3.40 -46.59
C SER A 103 34.85 4.39 -47.75
N LYS A 104 33.78 4.50 -48.55
CA LYS A 104 33.63 5.50 -49.61
C LYS A 104 33.00 6.80 -49.13
N ILE A 105 32.28 6.78 -48.01
CA ILE A 105 31.52 7.91 -47.45
C ILE A 105 32.43 8.79 -46.59
N ASN A 106 32.27 10.11 -46.68
CA ASN A 106 32.97 11.08 -45.83
C ASN A 106 32.13 11.39 -44.58
N LEU A 107 32.81 11.73 -43.48
CA LEU A 107 32.15 12.31 -42.31
C LEU A 107 31.49 13.65 -42.67
N ILE A 108 30.36 13.96 -42.02
CA ILE A 108 29.62 15.20 -42.28
C ILE A 108 30.51 16.42 -41.99
N GLY A 109 30.67 17.29 -42.99
CA GLY A 109 31.50 18.50 -42.86
C GLY A 109 33.01 18.24 -42.82
N SER A 110 33.49 17.07 -43.24
CA SER A 110 34.91 16.71 -43.22
C SER A 110 35.34 15.98 -44.52
N GLU A 111 36.62 16.07 -44.86
CA GLU A 111 37.22 15.29 -45.97
C GLU A 111 37.63 13.88 -45.52
N LYS A 112 37.61 13.59 -44.21
CA LYS A 112 37.93 12.26 -43.67
C LYS A 112 36.84 11.25 -44.01
N LYS A 113 37.23 10.02 -44.33
CA LYS A 113 36.30 8.88 -44.51
C LYS A 113 35.63 8.51 -43.19
N SER A 114 34.38 8.05 -43.24
CA SER A 114 33.69 7.54 -42.05
C SER A 114 34.25 6.23 -41.53
N LEU A 115 34.75 5.37 -42.44
CA LEU A 115 35.38 4.09 -42.13
C LEU A 115 36.73 3.98 -42.85
N ALA A 116 37.74 3.47 -42.16
CA ALA A 116 39.02 3.12 -42.76
C ALA A 116 39.50 1.75 -42.24
N PHE A 117 40.31 1.07 -43.05
CA PHE A 117 40.88 -0.23 -42.72
C PHE A 117 42.39 -0.12 -42.64
N LYS A 118 42.98 -0.72 -41.59
CA LYS A 118 44.41 -0.90 -41.43
C LYS A 118 44.72 -2.40 -41.35
N GLU A 119 45.44 -2.89 -42.34
CA GLU A 119 46.00 -4.25 -42.31
C GLU A 119 47.00 -4.37 -41.15
N ILE A 120 46.89 -5.44 -40.37
CA ILE A 120 47.84 -5.81 -39.33
C ILE A 120 48.39 -7.22 -39.61
N LYS A 121 49.70 -7.41 -39.35
CA LYS A 121 50.39 -8.68 -39.58
C LYS A 121 50.69 -9.42 -38.28
N GLU A 122 50.98 -10.72 -38.39
CA GLU A 122 51.40 -11.51 -37.23
C GLU A 122 52.62 -10.89 -36.54
N ASN A 123 52.55 -10.74 -35.21
CA ASN A 123 53.55 -10.08 -34.36
C ASN A 123 53.72 -8.57 -34.61
N GLU A 124 52.89 -7.95 -35.44
CA GLU A 124 52.85 -6.49 -35.56
C GLU A 124 52.22 -5.87 -34.32
N GLU A 125 52.85 -4.81 -33.82
CA GLU A 125 52.41 -4.07 -32.64
C GLU A 125 51.80 -2.74 -33.08
N THR A 126 50.53 -2.54 -32.75
CA THR A 126 49.86 -1.26 -32.93
C THR A 126 49.77 -0.54 -31.59
N ILE A 127 50.23 0.71 -31.56
CA ILE A 127 50.20 1.57 -30.38
C ILE A 127 49.10 2.61 -30.57
N ILE A 128 48.18 2.69 -29.61
CA ILE A 128 47.11 3.70 -29.55
C ILE A 128 47.11 4.22 -28.11
N ASP A 129 47.39 5.51 -27.94
CA ASP A 129 47.64 6.14 -26.65
C ASP A 129 48.63 5.35 -25.78
N ASN A 130 48.18 4.80 -24.65
CA ASN A 130 48.99 4.00 -23.73
C ASN A 130 48.72 2.48 -23.83
N TYR A 131 48.01 2.05 -24.88
CA TYR A 131 47.76 0.65 -25.20
C TYR A 131 48.65 0.19 -26.34
N LYS A 132 49.25 -0.98 -26.13
CA LYS A 132 50.06 -1.69 -27.11
C LYS A 132 49.38 -3.02 -27.41
N ILE A 133 48.93 -3.19 -28.65
CA ILE A 133 48.12 -4.33 -29.09
C ILE A 133 48.92 -5.09 -30.14
N LYS A 134 49.33 -6.32 -29.82
CA LYS A 134 50.12 -7.20 -30.70
C LYS A 134 49.25 -8.33 -31.22
N ALA A 135 49.22 -8.51 -32.54
CA ALA A 135 48.49 -9.60 -33.16
C ALA A 135 49.26 -10.93 -33.07
N ILE A 136 48.57 -12.02 -32.74
CA ILE A 136 49.12 -13.38 -32.71
C ILE A 136 48.19 -14.29 -33.51
N SER A 137 48.74 -15.16 -34.35
CA SER A 137 47.94 -16.11 -35.12
C SER A 137 47.13 -17.05 -34.22
N ALA A 138 45.83 -17.12 -34.48
CA ALA A 138 44.92 -18.13 -33.95
C ALA A 138 44.78 -19.28 -34.96
N ILE A 139 44.28 -20.43 -34.51
CA ILE A 139 44.01 -21.59 -35.37
C ILE A 139 42.51 -21.68 -35.59
N HIS A 140 42.00 -21.03 -36.65
CA HIS A 140 40.57 -21.04 -36.99
C HIS A 140 40.32 -21.00 -38.50
N ILE A 141 40.08 -19.81 -39.05
CA ILE A 141 40.07 -19.54 -40.49
C ILE A 141 41.34 -18.78 -40.89
N GLU A 142 41.59 -18.66 -42.18
CA GLU A 142 42.74 -17.89 -42.67
C GLU A 142 42.62 -16.43 -42.22
N GLY A 143 43.70 -15.88 -41.68
CA GLY A 143 43.73 -14.52 -41.15
C GLY A 143 43.12 -14.35 -39.74
N SER A 144 42.82 -15.43 -39.01
CA SER A 144 42.37 -15.33 -37.62
C SER A 144 43.49 -14.94 -36.65
N PHE A 145 43.21 -13.96 -35.78
CA PHE A 145 44.12 -13.47 -34.75
C PHE A 145 43.53 -13.55 -33.35
N GLY A 146 44.42 -13.77 -32.38
CA GLY A 146 44.29 -13.28 -31.01
C GLY A 146 45.15 -12.05 -30.78
N PHE A 147 44.97 -11.39 -29.64
CA PHE A 147 45.65 -10.14 -29.31
C PHE A 147 46.31 -10.22 -27.93
N VAL A 148 47.58 -9.82 -27.86
CA VAL A 148 48.25 -9.46 -26.60
C VAL A 148 48.04 -7.97 -26.38
N ILE A 149 47.45 -7.60 -25.26
CA ILE A 149 47.18 -6.21 -24.92
C ILE A 149 48.03 -5.87 -23.71
N THR A 150 48.91 -4.89 -23.88
CA THR A 150 49.78 -4.36 -22.83
C THR A 150 49.43 -2.91 -22.58
N LYS A 151 49.24 -2.55 -21.31
CA LYS A 151 48.95 -1.18 -20.91
C LYS A 151 50.09 -0.59 -20.09
N ASP A 152 50.49 0.64 -20.41
CA ASP A 152 51.57 1.38 -19.71
C ASP A 152 52.90 0.59 -19.59
N GLU A 153 53.15 -0.35 -20.52
CA GLU A 153 54.27 -1.31 -20.53
C GLU A 153 54.45 -2.19 -19.28
N LYS A 154 53.48 -2.19 -18.35
CA LYS A 154 53.62 -2.87 -17.05
C LYS A 154 52.94 -4.23 -17.02
N GLU A 155 51.70 -4.30 -17.46
CA GLU A 155 50.86 -5.49 -17.35
C GLU A 155 50.21 -5.82 -18.69
N ALA A 156 50.09 -7.11 -18.97
CA ALA A 156 49.55 -7.63 -20.21
C ALA A 156 48.52 -8.74 -19.98
N TYR A 157 47.64 -8.91 -20.95
CA TYR A 157 46.68 -10.03 -21.01
C TYR A 157 46.46 -10.42 -22.47
N ILE A 158 45.94 -11.63 -22.67
CA ILE A 158 45.61 -12.15 -24.01
C ILE A 158 44.11 -12.30 -24.16
N ILE A 159 43.59 -11.90 -25.33
CA ILE A 159 42.29 -12.32 -25.84
C ILE A 159 42.56 -13.27 -27.03
N SER A 160 42.09 -14.51 -26.95
CA SER A 160 42.52 -15.56 -27.90
C SER A 160 41.97 -15.39 -29.32
N GLY A 161 40.79 -14.77 -29.47
CA GLY A 161 39.91 -15.04 -30.61
C GLY A 161 39.43 -16.50 -30.62
N ASP A 162 38.61 -16.85 -31.60
CA ASP A 162 38.25 -18.25 -31.87
C ASP A 162 39.51 -19.02 -32.27
N THR A 163 39.75 -20.16 -31.65
CA THR A 163 40.96 -20.93 -31.89
C THR A 163 40.83 -22.38 -31.42
N TYR A 164 41.54 -23.28 -32.11
CA TYR A 164 41.96 -24.57 -31.57
C TYR A 164 43.24 -24.42 -30.71
N ILE A 165 43.86 -25.53 -30.30
CA ILE A 165 45.10 -25.54 -29.48
C ILE A 165 46.22 -24.73 -30.15
N SER A 166 46.48 -23.51 -29.66
CA SER A 166 47.47 -22.59 -30.24
C SER A 166 48.81 -22.62 -29.50
N GLU A 167 49.82 -23.22 -30.14
CA GLU A 167 51.22 -23.21 -29.66
C GLU A 167 51.79 -21.78 -29.59
N LYS A 168 51.25 -20.85 -30.38
CA LYS A 168 51.68 -19.45 -30.39
C LYS A 168 51.26 -18.72 -29.11
N ILE A 169 50.02 -18.92 -28.67
CA ILE A 169 49.53 -18.37 -27.39
C ILE A 169 50.34 -18.96 -26.22
N ILE A 170 50.56 -20.29 -26.21
CA ILE A 170 51.38 -20.96 -25.18
C ILE A 170 52.78 -20.34 -25.12
N LYS A 171 53.43 -20.20 -26.29
CA LYS A 171 54.78 -19.65 -26.38
C LYS A 171 54.84 -18.19 -25.90
N GLU A 172 53.87 -17.36 -26.27
CA GLU A 172 53.84 -15.96 -25.85
C GLU A 172 53.69 -15.84 -24.33
N ILE A 173 52.77 -16.60 -23.74
CA ILE A 173 52.57 -16.63 -22.28
C ILE A 173 53.86 -17.07 -21.59
N ASN A 174 54.48 -18.15 -22.03
CA ASN A 174 55.71 -18.66 -21.39
C ASN A 174 56.90 -17.68 -21.52
N LEU A 175 56.95 -16.86 -22.57
CA LEU A 175 58.04 -15.90 -22.80
C LEU A 175 57.83 -14.56 -22.08
N ASP A 176 56.61 -14.01 -22.07
CA ASP A 176 56.33 -12.70 -21.49
C ASP A 176 55.71 -12.82 -20.08
N GLN A 177 56.52 -12.48 -19.06
CA GLN A 177 56.12 -12.50 -17.65
C GLN A 177 55.09 -11.42 -17.27
N LYS A 178 54.87 -10.42 -18.14
CA LYS A 178 53.87 -9.37 -17.93
C LYS A 178 52.45 -9.89 -18.15
N ILE A 179 52.29 -10.98 -18.92
CA ILE A 179 50.96 -11.55 -19.20
C ILE A 179 50.43 -12.24 -17.95
N LYS A 180 49.41 -11.67 -17.30
CA LYS A 180 48.84 -12.22 -16.05
C LYS A 180 47.53 -12.97 -16.26
N LEU A 181 46.79 -12.63 -17.31
CA LEU A 181 45.45 -13.15 -17.56
C LEU A 181 45.33 -13.64 -19.02
N LEU A 182 44.57 -14.71 -19.21
CA LEU A 182 44.20 -15.26 -20.52
C LEU A 182 42.67 -15.32 -20.60
N ILE A 183 42.10 -14.57 -21.54
CA ILE A 183 40.70 -14.63 -21.94
C ILE A 183 40.64 -15.53 -23.17
N ILE A 184 40.12 -16.76 -23.00
CA ILE A 184 40.18 -17.82 -24.02
C ILE A 184 38.80 -18.45 -24.27
N GLU A 185 38.57 -18.83 -25.52
CA GLU A 185 37.34 -19.50 -25.92
C GLU A 185 37.26 -20.95 -25.40
N CYS A 186 36.05 -21.42 -25.11
CA CYS A 186 35.77 -22.84 -24.88
C CYS A 186 34.36 -23.15 -25.35
N SER A 187 34.21 -23.41 -26.65
CA SER A 187 32.90 -23.38 -27.30
C SER A 187 32.05 -24.63 -27.08
N PHE A 188 32.66 -25.82 -26.95
CA PHE A 188 31.97 -27.10 -26.99
C PHE A 188 32.25 -28.01 -25.79
N PRO A 189 31.30 -28.88 -25.37
CA PRO A 189 31.57 -29.89 -24.35
C PRO A 189 32.46 -31.01 -24.89
N ASN A 190 33.13 -31.75 -24.00
CA ASN A 190 34.07 -32.82 -24.36
C ASN A 190 33.47 -33.90 -25.29
N LYS A 191 32.17 -34.22 -25.18
CA LYS A 191 31.51 -35.19 -26.07
C LYS A 191 31.48 -34.75 -27.54
N MET A 192 31.72 -33.47 -27.83
CA MET A 192 31.71 -32.87 -29.16
C MET A 192 33.12 -32.54 -29.67
N GLU A 193 34.16 -33.16 -29.12
CA GLU A 193 35.56 -32.89 -29.48
C GLU A 193 35.83 -33.00 -31.00
N LYS A 194 35.18 -33.95 -31.70
CA LYS A 194 35.30 -34.06 -33.16
C LYS A 194 34.76 -32.82 -33.87
N LEU A 195 33.60 -32.31 -33.46
CA LEU A 195 33.03 -31.08 -34.00
C LEU A 195 33.92 -29.88 -33.69
N ALA A 196 34.42 -29.79 -32.45
CA ALA A 196 35.34 -28.74 -32.03
C ALA A 196 36.64 -28.75 -32.88
N PHE A 197 37.21 -29.92 -33.16
CA PHE A 197 38.37 -30.06 -34.04
C PHE A 197 38.09 -29.66 -35.50
N ASP A 198 36.93 -30.05 -36.03
CA ASP A 198 36.55 -29.76 -37.42
C ASP A 198 36.21 -28.28 -37.61
N SER A 199 35.60 -27.65 -36.59
CA SER A 199 35.23 -26.22 -36.56
C SER A 199 36.29 -25.32 -35.92
N LYS A 200 37.42 -25.88 -35.49
CA LYS A 200 38.59 -25.19 -34.92
C LYS A 200 38.30 -24.40 -33.64
N HIS A 201 37.59 -25.03 -32.71
CA HIS A 201 37.26 -24.51 -31.39
C HIS A 201 37.75 -25.42 -30.26
N LEU A 202 37.78 -24.89 -29.02
CA LEU A 202 38.19 -25.65 -27.85
C LEU A 202 37.03 -26.40 -27.16
N THR A 203 37.42 -27.46 -26.47
CA THR A 203 36.66 -28.18 -25.44
C THR A 203 37.41 -28.11 -24.12
N PRO A 204 36.78 -28.40 -22.96
CA PRO A 204 37.49 -28.45 -21.69
C PRO A 204 38.73 -29.37 -21.70
N ASN A 205 38.68 -30.52 -22.38
CA ASN A 205 39.82 -31.42 -22.53
C ASN A 205 40.96 -30.80 -23.35
N THR A 206 40.65 -30.26 -24.53
CA THR A 206 41.69 -29.66 -25.41
C THR A 206 42.24 -28.37 -24.81
N LEU A 207 41.42 -27.62 -24.06
CA LEU A 207 41.87 -26.51 -23.23
C LEU A 207 42.82 -26.98 -22.12
N LYS A 208 42.49 -28.08 -21.41
CA LYS A 208 43.40 -28.67 -20.41
C LYS A 208 44.74 -29.05 -21.01
N GLU A 209 44.75 -29.67 -22.19
CA GLU A 209 45.99 -30.00 -22.92
C GLU A 209 46.82 -28.75 -23.25
N MET A 210 46.17 -27.67 -23.67
CA MET A 210 46.82 -26.39 -23.94
C MET A 210 47.40 -25.78 -22.65
N LEU A 211 46.61 -25.73 -21.58
CA LEU A 211 47.00 -25.13 -20.30
C LEU A 211 48.13 -25.92 -19.61
N ASN A 212 48.19 -27.24 -19.77
CA ASN A 212 49.29 -28.06 -19.23
C ASN A 212 50.66 -27.73 -19.83
N LYS A 213 50.71 -27.09 -21.02
CA LYS A 213 51.94 -26.63 -21.67
C LYS A 213 52.38 -25.23 -21.21
N ILE A 214 51.55 -24.54 -20.42
CA ILE A 214 51.89 -23.26 -19.80
C ILE A 214 52.64 -23.54 -18.50
N ASN A 215 53.88 -23.06 -18.38
CA ASN A 215 54.80 -23.43 -17.30
C ASN A 215 54.74 -22.49 -16.08
N ARG A 216 53.70 -21.66 -15.98
CA ARG A 216 53.53 -20.66 -14.92
C ARG A 216 52.05 -20.40 -14.63
N ASP A 217 51.78 -19.89 -13.43
CA ASP A 217 50.42 -19.57 -13.01
C ASP A 217 49.93 -18.27 -13.65
N ILE A 218 48.75 -18.35 -14.26
CA ILE A 218 47.97 -17.24 -14.81
C ILE A 218 46.49 -17.42 -14.46
N GLN A 219 45.73 -16.32 -14.52
CA GLN A 219 44.27 -16.35 -14.38
C GLN A 219 43.62 -16.68 -15.73
N ILE A 220 42.59 -17.52 -15.72
CA ILE A 220 41.90 -17.99 -16.93
C ILE A 220 40.45 -17.52 -16.90
N PHE A 221 40.03 -16.83 -17.95
CA PHE A 221 38.65 -16.41 -18.15
C PHE A 221 38.12 -17.05 -19.42
N ILE A 222 36.94 -17.67 -19.33
CA ILE A 222 36.37 -18.43 -20.44
C ILE A 222 35.25 -17.63 -21.09
N TYR A 223 35.26 -17.56 -22.41
CA TYR A 223 34.17 -17.00 -23.21
C TYR A 223 33.83 -17.92 -24.39
N HIS A 224 32.96 -17.45 -25.26
CA HIS A 224 32.50 -18.11 -26.49
C HIS A 224 31.75 -19.43 -26.28
N ILE A 225 31.22 -19.65 -25.09
CA ILE A 225 30.47 -20.87 -24.79
C ILE A 225 29.18 -20.88 -25.61
N LYS A 226 28.90 -22.00 -26.28
CA LYS A 226 27.59 -22.25 -26.86
C LYS A 226 26.59 -22.53 -25.75
N HIS A 227 25.72 -21.55 -25.48
CA HIS A 227 24.87 -21.52 -24.28
C HIS A 227 24.03 -22.78 -24.03
N LEU A 228 23.63 -23.49 -25.09
CA LEU A 228 22.92 -24.78 -24.99
C LEU A 228 23.66 -25.83 -24.13
N TYR A 229 24.99 -25.73 -24.02
CA TYR A 229 25.86 -26.65 -23.29
C TYR A 229 26.54 -26.01 -22.07
N LEU A 230 26.08 -24.84 -21.61
CA LEU A 230 26.75 -24.06 -20.57
C LEU A 230 26.99 -24.86 -19.29
N GLU A 231 25.95 -25.50 -18.73
CA GLU A 231 26.07 -26.27 -17.49
C GLU A 231 27.04 -27.44 -17.63
N GLU A 232 27.00 -28.15 -18.76
CA GLU A 232 27.88 -29.28 -19.02
C GLU A 232 29.36 -28.84 -19.16
N ILE A 233 29.60 -27.76 -19.89
CA ILE A 233 30.95 -27.18 -20.04
C ILE A 233 31.45 -26.66 -18.69
N LYS A 234 30.58 -26.01 -17.90
CA LYS A 234 30.91 -25.50 -16.57
C LYS A 234 31.37 -26.63 -15.64
N THR A 235 30.63 -27.73 -15.55
CA THR A 235 31.04 -28.90 -14.76
C THR A 235 32.39 -29.45 -15.23
N GLN A 236 32.59 -29.59 -16.54
CA GLN A 236 33.84 -30.10 -17.10
C GLN A 236 35.04 -29.16 -16.85
N LEU A 237 34.83 -27.85 -16.84
CA LEU A 237 35.85 -26.85 -16.52
C LEU A 237 36.23 -26.86 -15.03
N GLU A 238 35.25 -27.11 -14.15
CA GLU A 238 35.48 -27.31 -12.71
C GLU A 238 36.29 -28.59 -12.44
N GLU A 239 35.98 -29.69 -13.13
CA GLU A 239 36.69 -30.97 -13.01
C GLU A 239 38.18 -30.89 -13.39
N ILE A 240 38.53 -30.04 -14.37
CA ILE A 240 39.92 -29.82 -14.76
C ILE A 240 40.62 -28.73 -13.92
N ALA A 241 39.94 -28.18 -12.91
CA ALA A 241 40.41 -27.12 -12.03
C ALA A 241 40.95 -25.89 -12.79
N VAL A 242 40.26 -25.48 -13.87
CA VAL A 242 40.73 -24.40 -14.75
C VAL A 242 40.88 -23.06 -14.02
N PHE A 243 40.03 -22.81 -13.00
CA PHE A 243 39.99 -21.57 -12.22
C PHE A 243 40.82 -21.63 -10.93
N LYS A 244 41.74 -22.60 -10.78
CA LYS A 244 42.56 -22.79 -9.56
C LYS A 244 43.33 -21.53 -9.12
N ASN A 245 43.69 -20.66 -10.07
CA ASN A 245 44.44 -19.43 -9.84
C ASN A 245 43.55 -18.18 -9.90
N GLY A 246 42.22 -18.35 -9.90
CA GLY A 246 41.23 -17.30 -10.14
C GLY A 246 40.71 -17.28 -11.58
N GLY A 247 39.73 -16.42 -11.83
CA GLY A 247 38.99 -16.33 -13.09
C GLY A 247 37.61 -17.00 -13.03
N LYS A 248 36.85 -16.92 -14.13
CA LYS A 248 35.52 -17.53 -14.26
C LYS A 248 35.09 -17.68 -15.72
N ILE A 249 33.91 -18.26 -15.92
CA ILE A 249 33.16 -18.10 -17.18
C ILE A 249 32.60 -16.68 -17.23
N LEU A 250 32.86 -15.98 -18.33
CA LEU A 250 32.49 -14.58 -18.52
C LEU A 250 31.03 -14.43 -18.93
N GLU A 251 30.42 -13.36 -18.45
CA GLU A 251 29.07 -12.93 -18.77
C GLU A 251 29.09 -11.51 -19.35
N ASP A 252 28.09 -11.19 -20.17
CA ASP A 252 27.89 -9.84 -20.68
C ASP A 252 27.76 -8.84 -19.51
N GLY A 253 28.54 -7.76 -19.56
CA GLY A 253 28.56 -6.73 -18.52
C GLY A 253 29.62 -6.92 -17.44
N ASP A 254 30.36 -8.05 -17.44
CA ASP A 254 31.50 -8.23 -16.54
C ASP A 254 32.59 -7.17 -16.78
N ILE A 255 33.26 -6.75 -15.71
CA ILE A 255 34.40 -5.85 -15.73
C ILE A 255 35.59 -6.53 -15.04
N ILE A 256 36.60 -6.93 -15.80
CA ILE A 256 37.80 -7.59 -15.28
C ILE A 256 38.88 -6.54 -14.99
N HIS A 257 39.24 -6.35 -13.73
CA HIS A 257 40.36 -5.48 -13.33
C HIS A 257 41.70 -6.18 -13.55
N ILE A 258 42.56 -5.65 -14.43
CA ILE A 258 43.78 -6.34 -14.88
C ILE A 258 44.76 -6.63 -13.73
N ASN A 259 44.94 -5.68 -12.80
CA ASN A 259 45.92 -5.82 -11.72
C ASN A 259 45.54 -6.87 -10.68
N SER A 260 44.25 -7.09 -10.46
CA SER A 260 43.73 -7.91 -9.36
C SER A 260 43.00 -9.16 -9.82
N GLY A 261 42.56 -9.21 -11.08
CA GLY A 261 41.64 -10.21 -11.60
C GLY A 261 40.23 -10.17 -11.00
N LYS A 262 39.91 -9.14 -10.20
CA LYS A 262 38.57 -8.97 -9.61
C LYS A 262 37.56 -8.60 -10.69
N ILE A 263 36.31 -9.01 -10.47
CA ILE A 263 35.20 -8.82 -11.40
C ILE A 263 34.10 -7.99 -10.75
N ASP A 264 33.70 -6.92 -11.42
CA ASP A 264 32.47 -6.17 -11.11
C ASP A 264 31.41 -6.43 -12.21
N TYR A 265 30.14 -6.17 -11.92
CA TYR A 265 29.01 -6.38 -12.84
C TYR A 265 28.16 -5.10 -12.98
N GLU A 266 27.83 -4.69 -14.21
CA GLU A 266 27.14 -3.41 -14.48
C GLU A 266 25.62 -3.54 -14.74
N LEU A 267 25.08 -4.75 -14.96
CA LEU A 267 23.66 -4.98 -15.30
C LEU A 267 22.80 -5.33 -14.07
N LEU A 268 21.51 -4.95 -14.12
CA LEU A 268 20.50 -5.45 -13.20
C LEU A 268 20.22 -6.91 -13.54
N ASP A 269 20.55 -7.84 -12.63
CA ASP A 269 20.17 -9.25 -12.78
C ASP A 269 18.64 -9.34 -13.00
N HIS A 270 18.23 -10.07 -14.03
CA HIS A 270 16.81 -10.31 -14.33
C HIS A 270 16.08 -10.90 -13.12
N THR A 271 16.75 -11.70 -12.29
CA THR A 271 16.15 -12.25 -11.06
C THR A 271 15.84 -11.14 -10.05
N VAL A 272 16.73 -10.16 -9.91
CA VAL A 272 16.56 -8.99 -9.04
C VAL A 272 15.45 -8.08 -9.56
N PHE A 273 15.34 -7.89 -10.87
CA PHE A 273 14.24 -7.12 -11.47
C PHE A 273 12.87 -7.76 -11.22
N GLU A 274 12.72 -9.06 -11.47
CA GLU A 274 11.49 -9.81 -11.16
C GLU A 274 11.15 -9.76 -9.67
N ARG A 275 12.17 -9.85 -8.81
CA ARG A 275 12.00 -9.71 -7.35
C ARG A 275 11.46 -8.32 -7.02
N VAL A 276 12.04 -7.24 -7.54
CA VAL A 276 11.56 -5.86 -7.34
C VAL A 276 10.13 -5.66 -7.86
N MET A 277 9.75 -6.28 -8.98
CA MET A 277 8.39 -6.18 -9.50
C MET A 277 7.36 -6.90 -8.63
N ASN A 278 7.65 -8.12 -8.19
CA ASN A 278 6.78 -8.85 -7.25
C ASN A 278 6.62 -8.08 -5.94
N ILE A 279 7.72 -7.53 -5.43
CA ILE A 279 7.74 -6.64 -4.26
C ILE A 279 6.79 -5.46 -4.43
N ASN A 280 6.86 -4.76 -5.57
CA ASN A 280 6.03 -3.59 -5.81
C ASN A 280 4.52 -3.95 -5.81
N LEU A 281 4.16 -5.11 -6.38
CA LEU A 281 2.78 -5.60 -6.33
C LEU A 281 2.34 -5.88 -4.89
N GLU A 282 3.18 -6.55 -4.10
CA GLU A 282 2.87 -6.85 -2.70
C GLU A 282 2.71 -5.58 -1.86
N LEU A 283 3.63 -4.62 -1.99
CA LEU A 283 3.58 -3.32 -1.29
C LEU A 283 2.31 -2.53 -1.63
N SER A 284 1.88 -2.54 -2.90
CA SER A 284 0.70 -1.79 -3.35
C SER A 284 -0.63 -2.31 -2.77
N SER A 285 -0.69 -3.59 -2.42
CA SER A 285 -1.91 -4.24 -1.93
C SER A 285 -2.02 -4.24 -0.40
N GLN A 286 -0.94 -3.89 0.31
CA GLN A 286 -0.89 -3.96 1.75
C GLN A 286 -1.42 -2.66 2.39
N LEU A 287 -2.39 -2.79 3.28
CA LEU A 287 -2.98 -1.66 4.02
C LEU A 287 -2.46 -1.58 5.46
N ASP A 288 -1.97 -2.69 6.01
CA ASP A 288 -1.38 -2.76 7.35
C ASP A 288 0.01 -2.10 7.34
N LYS A 289 0.14 -0.97 8.06
CA LYS A 289 1.39 -0.21 8.15
C LYS A 289 2.52 -1.00 8.77
N ASP A 290 2.23 -1.80 9.79
CA ASP A 290 3.25 -2.56 10.50
C ASP A 290 3.81 -3.67 9.62
N LYS A 291 2.93 -4.32 8.86
CA LYS A 291 3.33 -5.29 7.84
C LYS A 291 4.07 -4.62 6.67
N LEU A 292 3.66 -3.42 6.25
CA LEU A 292 4.40 -2.64 5.24
C LEU A 292 5.82 -2.33 5.72
N TYR A 293 5.99 -1.86 6.96
CA TYR A 293 7.31 -1.57 7.52
C TYR A 293 8.23 -2.81 7.49
N GLU A 294 7.71 -3.95 7.96
CA GLU A 294 8.42 -5.22 7.95
C GLU A 294 8.82 -5.63 6.53
N MET A 295 7.88 -5.62 5.59
CA MET A 295 8.16 -5.95 4.18
C MET A 295 9.22 -5.03 3.59
N ILE A 296 9.09 -3.70 3.73
CA ILE A 296 10.06 -2.74 3.18
C ILE A 296 11.47 -3.05 3.69
N LEU A 297 11.64 -3.28 4.99
CA LEU A 297 12.95 -3.54 5.56
C LEU A 297 13.52 -4.89 5.13
N THR A 298 12.73 -5.96 5.20
CA THR A 298 13.16 -7.31 4.76
C THR A 298 13.63 -7.27 3.32
N LEU A 299 12.85 -6.64 2.44
CA LEU A 299 13.10 -6.64 1.01
C LEU A 299 14.33 -5.80 0.65
N THR A 300 14.51 -4.64 1.28
CA THR A 300 15.70 -3.81 1.07
C THR A 300 16.96 -4.55 1.51
N ARG A 301 16.91 -5.27 2.64
CA ARG A 301 18.03 -6.11 3.12
C ARG A 301 18.32 -7.28 2.20
N GLU A 302 17.31 -8.02 1.74
CA GLU A 302 17.48 -9.14 0.82
C GLU A 302 18.16 -8.69 -0.49
N LEU A 303 17.72 -7.58 -1.07
CA LEU A 303 18.21 -7.08 -2.35
C LEU A 303 19.66 -6.58 -2.30
N THR A 304 20.09 -6.02 -1.17
CA THR A 304 21.49 -5.57 -0.99
C THR A 304 22.37 -6.59 -0.28
N HIS A 305 21.81 -7.74 0.10
CA HIS A 305 22.47 -8.73 0.94
C HIS A 305 22.98 -8.12 2.26
N SER A 306 22.17 -7.29 2.91
CA SER A 306 22.52 -6.63 4.17
C SER A 306 22.17 -7.49 5.37
N ASP A 307 23.16 -7.73 6.23
CA ASP A 307 22.99 -8.53 7.44
C ASP A 307 22.07 -7.86 8.46
N GLY A 308 22.01 -6.52 8.51
CA GLY A 308 21.10 -5.80 9.38
C GLY A 308 20.44 -4.60 8.70
N GLY A 309 19.36 -4.11 9.30
CA GLY A 309 18.75 -2.86 8.90
C GLY A 309 17.73 -2.34 9.90
N THR A 310 17.40 -1.06 9.73
CA THR A 310 16.43 -0.33 10.52
C THR A 310 15.60 0.58 9.63
N LEU A 311 14.30 0.61 9.85
CA LEU A 311 13.40 1.58 9.25
C LEU A 311 12.90 2.57 10.31
N TYR A 312 13.13 3.84 10.02
CA TYR A 312 12.69 4.98 10.80
C TYR A 312 11.53 5.69 10.09
N ILE A 313 10.53 6.12 10.85
CA ILE A 313 9.47 7.00 10.34
C ILE A 313 9.45 8.28 11.15
N LYS A 314 9.30 9.41 10.46
CA LYS A 314 9.23 10.73 11.09
C LYS A 314 7.97 10.84 11.93
N SER A 315 8.10 11.35 13.15
CA SER A 315 6.97 11.58 14.05
C SER A 315 6.00 12.63 13.50
N ASP A 316 4.72 12.56 13.89
CA ASP A 316 3.68 13.49 13.43
C ASP A 316 4.00 14.96 13.78
N ASP A 317 4.65 15.20 14.92
CA ASP A 317 5.11 16.52 15.35
C ASP A 317 6.41 16.99 14.65
N LYS A 318 6.97 16.16 13.77
CA LYS A 318 8.18 16.41 12.98
C LYS A 318 9.42 16.71 13.82
N LYS A 319 9.49 16.23 15.07
CA LYS A 319 10.63 16.42 15.96
C LYS A 319 11.55 15.22 16.09
N TYR A 320 11.06 14.02 15.77
CA TYR A 320 11.78 12.78 16.01
C TYR A 320 11.73 11.83 14.80
N LEU A 321 12.68 10.90 14.75
CA LEU A 321 12.61 9.68 13.95
C LEU A 321 12.34 8.51 14.89
N ASP A 322 11.18 7.89 14.72
CA ASP A 322 10.75 6.74 15.51
C ASP A 322 11.23 5.44 14.86
N PHE A 323 11.78 4.54 15.67
CA PHE A 323 12.06 3.16 15.26
C PHE A 323 10.74 2.43 14.98
N LYS A 324 10.56 1.89 13.76
CA LYS A 324 9.38 1.09 13.40
C LYS A 324 9.67 -0.38 13.23
N ILE A 325 10.81 -0.72 12.63
CA ILE A 325 11.29 -2.11 12.51
C ILE A 325 12.81 -2.12 12.51
N VAL A 326 13.39 -3.10 13.18
CA VAL A 326 14.82 -3.42 13.25
C VAL A 326 14.98 -4.91 13.00
N GLN A 327 15.87 -5.26 12.08
CA GLN A 327 16.16 -6.64 11.73
C GLN A 327 17.67 -6.86 11.67
N ASN A 328 18.13 -8.01 12.17
CA ASN A 328 19.52 -8.44 12.03
C ASN A 328 19.60 -9.97 12.06
N ASP A 329 20.16 -10.58 11.01
CA ASP A 329 20.22 -12.03 10.88
C ASP A 329 21.27 -12.64 11.80
N SER A 330 22.48 -12.07 11.83
CA SER A 330 23.59 -12.55 12.68
C SER A 330 23.27 -12.55 14.18
N LEU A 331 22.47 -11.59 14.64
CA LEU A 331 22.04 -11.47 16.04
C LEU A 331 20.66 -12.09 16.30
N ASN A 332 19.98 -12.60 15.26
CA ASN A 332 18.61 -13.10 15.31
C ASN A 332 17.64 -12.09 15.96
N ILE A 333 17.77 -10.82 15.59
CA ILE A 333 16.94 -9.72 16.09
C ILE A 333 15.84 -9.44 15.07
N HIS A 334 14.59 -9.47 15.53
CA HIS A 334 13.42 -9.00 14.79
C HIS A 334 12.54 -8.22 15.75
N LEU A 335 12.67 -6.89 15.75
CA LEU A 335 11.96 -5.99 16.67
C LEU A 335 11.13 -4.99 15.88
N GLY A 336 9.91 -4.71 16.31
CA GLY A 336 9.02 -3.79 15.61
C GLY A 336 7.94 -4.49 14.80
N GLY A 337 7.35 -3.76 13.86
CA GLY A 337 6.13 -4.21 13.18
C GLY A 337 4.98 -4.29 14.18
N LYS A 338 4.49 -5.49 14.49
CA LYS A 338 3.39 -5.67 15.44
C LYS A 338 3.81 -5.48 16.91
N GLU A 339 5.09 -5.65 17.23
CA GLU A 339 5.62 -5.48 18.58
C GLU A 339 6.19 -4.07 18.76
N LYS A 340 5.94 -3.44 19.91
CA LYS A 340 6.45 -2.08 20.17
C LYS A 340 7.93 -2.10 20.53
N ILE A 341 8.73 -1.29 19.85
CA ILE A 341 10.13 -1.04 20.19
C ILE A 341 10.20 -0.08 21.38
N SER A 342 11.02 -0.43 22.39
CA SER A 342 11.22 0.37 23.61
C SER A 342 12.39 1.35 23.53
N TRP A 343 13.05 1.46 22.37
CA TRP A 343 14.19 2.34 22.15
C TRP A 343 13.75 3.79 21.98
N ASN A 344 14.57 4.72 22.46
CA ASN A 344 14.29 6.16 22.35
C ASN A 344 14.34 6.62 20.89
N SER A 345 13.35 7.43 20.48
CA SER A 345 13.36 8.06 19.16
C SER A 345 14.55 9.00 18.96
N LEU A 346 15.00 9.15 17.72
CA LEU A 346 16.15 10.00 17.40
C LEU A 346 15.69 11.47 17.23
N PRO A 347 16.21 12.43 18.00
CA PRO A 347 15.79 13.82 17.88
C PRO A 347 16.36 14.45 16.60
N LEU A 348 15.48 15.09 15.82
CA LEU A 348 15.87 15.82 14.60
C LEU A 348 16.59 17.14 14.92
N TYR A 349 16.28 17.73 16.08
CA TYR A 349 16.89 18.98 16.55
C TYR A 349 17.49 18.75 17.95
N LEU A 350 18.60 19.42 18.22
CA LEU A 350 19.23 19.46 19.54
C LEU A 350 18.40 20.33 20.50
N GLU A 351 18.68 20.27 21.82
CA GLU A 351 17.95 21.04 22.84
C GLU A 351 18.04 22.57 22.62
N ASN A 352 19.09 23.04 21.93
CA ASN A 352 19.28 24.44 21.56
C ASN A 352 18.49 24.86 20.29
N GLY A 353 17.76 23.94 19.65
CA GLY A 353 16.98 24.17 18.43
C GLY A 353 17.76 24.01 17.11
N GLU A 354 19.06 23.74 17.15
CA GLU A 354 19.86 23.50 15.94
C GLU A 354 19.62 22.09 15.36
N GLU A 355 19.82 21.95 14.05
CA GLU A 355 19.75 20.65 13.37
C GLU A 355 20.74 19.65 13.98
N ASN A 356 20.26 18.45 14.30
CA ASN A 356 21.11 17.40 14.82
C ASN A 356 21.93 16.76 13.68
N LYS A 357 23.12 17.33 13.44
CA LYS A 357 24.05 16.84 12.40
C LYS A 357 24.94 15.68 12.84
N SER A 358 24.71 15.13 14.04
CA SER A 358 25.56 14.08 14.60
C SER A 358 25.11 12.67 14.21
N MET A 359 23.80 12.44 14.08
CA MET A 359 23.26 11.09 13.85
C MET A 359 23.01 10.85 12.35
N VAL A 360 23.61 9.80 11.78
CA VAL A 360 23.57 9.55 10.31
C VAL A 360 22.13 9.45 9.75
N ALA A 361 21.22 8.76 10.46
CA ALA A 361 19.83 8.66 10.05
C ALA A 361 19.12 10.03 10.07
N VAL A 362 19.42 10.85 11.07
CA VAL A 362 18.88 12.22 11.18
C VAL A 362 19.43 13.13 10.08
N VAL A 363 20.73 13.07 9.82
CA VAL A 363 21.37 13.84 8.74
C VAL A 363 20.77 13.48 7.39
N SER A 364 20.58 12.18 7.11
CA SER A 364 19.94 11.73 5.88
C SER A 364 18.51 12.27 5.75
N ALA A 365 17.76 12.32 6.87
CA ALA A 365 16.40 12.85 6.90
C ALA A 365 16.33 14.37 6.67
N LEU A 366 17.24 15.15 7.28
CA LEU A 366 17.25 16.61 7.21
C LEU A 366 17.82 17.11 5.87
N GLU A 367 18.91 16.51 5.40
CA GLU A 367 19.61 16.96 4.19
C GLU A 367 19.09 16.30 2.91
N ASN A 368 18.14 15.36 3.02
CA ASN A 368 17.55 14.59 1.91
C ASN A 368 18.64 14.00 0.98
N ARG A 369 19.60 13.29 1.58
CA ARG A 369 20.69 12.66 0.82
C ARG A 369 20.98 11.25 1.28
N ILE A 370 21.50 10.48 0.33
CA ILE A 370 22.04 9.13 0.56
C ILE A 370 23.41 9.27 1.22
N ILE A 371 23.66 8.44 2.23
CA ILE A 371 24.94 8.38 2.93
C ILE A 371 25.44 6.94 2.88
N ASN A 372 26.56 6.73 2.20
CA ASN A 372 27.23 5.44 2.08
C ASN A 372 28.57 5.49 2.83
N ILE A 373 28.74 4.58 3.78
CA ILE A 373 29.86 4.55 4.71
C ILE A 373 30.57 3.20 4.56
N PRO A 374 31.81 3.18 4.03
CA PRO A 374 32.58 1.96 3.87
C PRO A 374 32.93 1.25 5.18
N ASP A 375 33.36 2.02 6.20
CA ASP A 375 33.64 1.54 7.56
C ASP A 375 33.18 2.57 8.62
N VAL A 376 32.21 2.18 9.45
CA VAL A 376 31.64 2.98 10.55
C VAL A 376 32.67 3.34 11.62
N TYR A 377 33.70 2.52 11.84
CA TYR A 377 34.72 2.80 12.84
C TYR A 377 35.79 3.78 12.34
N GLU A 378 35.97 3.90 11.03
CA GLU A 378 36.91 4.85 10.39
C GLU A 378 36.25 6.19 10.02
N CYS A 379 34.93 6.27 10.06
CA CYS A 379 34.19 7.49 9.73
C CYS A 379 34.15 8.49 10.89
N GLU A 380 34.75 9.67 10.71
CA GLU A 380 34.77 10.76 11.71
C GLU A 380 33.64 11.79 11.54
N ASN A 381 32.93 11.76 10.41
CA ASN A 381 31.97 12.80 10.03
C ASN A 381 30.65 12.74 10.83
N TYR A 382 30.37 11.64 11.52
CA TYR A 382 29.12 11.42 12.26
C TYR A 382 29.42 10.77 13.62
N ASN A 383 28.50 10.94 14.55
CA ASN A 383 28.56 10.31 15.87
C ASN A 383 27.98 8.87 15.81
N PHE A 384 28.86 7.88 15.99
CA PHE A 384 28.52 6.47 16.06
C PHE A 384 28.60 5.89 17.48
N GLU A 385 28.64 6.70 18.54
CA GLU A 385 28.75 6.19 19.92
C GLU A 385 27.63 5.21 20.29
N GLY A 386 26.39 5.49 19.87
CA GLY A 386 25.25 4.57 20.07
C GLY A 386 25.48 3.22 19.38
N THR A 387 25.87 3.24 18.11
CA THR A 387 26.21 2.03 17.33
C THR A 387 27.38 1.27 17.97
N LYS A 388 28.48 1.96 18.31
CA LYS A 388 29.67 1.38 18.94
C LYS A 388 29.37 0.78 20.31
N THR A 389 28.43 1.35 21.05
CA THR A 389 27.99 0.82 22.36
C THR A 389 27.15 -0.44 22.18
N PHE A 390 26.20 -0.42 21.24
CA PHE A 390 25.39 -1.58 20.88
C PHE A 390 26.26 -2.76 20.41
N ASP A 391 27.19 -2.48 19.49
CA ASP A 391 28.19 -3.42 18.97
C ASP A 391 29.00 -4.07 20.12
N LYS A 392 29.51 -3.27 21.06
CA LYS A 392 30.23 -3.77 22.25
C LYS A 392 29.37 -4.67 23.14
N SER A 393 28.09 -4.37 23.32
CA SER A 393 27.19 -5.16 24.17
C SER A 393 26.73 -6.47 23.54
N THR A 394 26.68 -6.54 22.22
CA THR A 394 26.17 -7.71 21.48
C THR A 394 27.27 -8.57 20.87
N GLY A 395 28.51 -8.05 20.82
CA GLY A 395 29.61 -8.68 20.09
C GLY A 395 29.52 -8.49 18.58
N TYR A 396 28.55 -7.69 18.10
CA TYR A 396 28.39 -7.34 16.70
C TYR A 396 29.41 -6.27 16.28
N ARG A 397 29.74 -6.21 14.99
CA ARG A 397 30.57 -5.12 14.43
C ARG A 397 29.90 -4.54 13.19
N SER A 398 29.36 -3.35 13.32
CA SER A 398 28.87 -2.53 12.22
C SER A 398 30.08 -1.99 11.44
N LYS A 399 30.27 -2.47 10.21
CA LYS A 399 31.35 -2.08 9.31
C LYS A 399 30.80 -1.22 8.17
N SER A 400 30.11 -1.79 7.18
CA SER A 400 29.53 -1.01 6.09
C SER A 400 28.12 -0.54 6.42
N MET A 401 27.76 0.69 6.03
CA MET A 401 26.44 1.26 6.30
C MET A 401 25.93 2.08 5.12
N LEU A 402 24.65 1.88 4.76
CA LEU A 402 23.95 2.63 3.72
C LEU A 402 22.68 3.23 4.31
N VAL A 403 22.52 4.55 4.21
CA VAL A 403 21.41 5.30 4.79
C VAL A 403 20.70 6.10 3.71
N ILE A 404 19.41 5.85 3.53
CA ILE A 404 18.62 6.35 2.40
C ILE A 404 17.31 6.97 2.92
N PRO A 405 16.96 8.20 2.51
CA PRO A 405 15.70 8.82 2.90
C PRO A 405 14.52 8.22 2.12
N LEU A 406 13.39 8.06 2.80
CA LEU A 406 12.10 7.75 2.20
C LEU A 406 11.40 9.04 1.81
N ILE A 407 11.26 9.28 0.51
CA ILE A 407 10.74 10.54 -0.04
C ILE A 407 9.37 10.28 -0.67
N ASN A 408 8.36 11.06 -0.27
CA ASN A 408 7.02 10.96 -0.87
C ASN A 408 6.92 11.75 -2.20
N HIS A 409 5.74 11.73 -2.82
CA HIS A 409 5.49 12.42 -4.10
C HIS A 409 5.59 13.96 -4.01
N GLU A 410 5.45 14.54 -2.80
CA GLU A 410 5.61 15.97 -2.52
C GLU A 410 7.08 16.36 -2.27
N LYS A 411 8.01 15.40 -2.38
CA LYS A 411 9.44 15.53 -2.06
C LYS A 411 9.74 15.70 -0.57
N ASP A 412 8.79 15.38 0.30
CA ASP A 412 8.99 15.36 1.74
C ASP A 412 9.62 14.04 2.20
N VAL A 413 10.57 14.14 3.13
CA VAL A 413 11.15 12.97 3.78
C VAL A 413 10.23 12.49 4.90
N ILE A 414 9.63 11.33 4.71
CA ILE A 414 8.69 10.70 5.65
C ILE A 414 9.37 9.70 6.60
N GLY A 415 10.60 9.28 6.27
CA GLY A 415 11.33 8.28 7.02
C GLY A 415 12.73 8.04 6.46
N VAL A 416 13.45 7.08 7.03
CA VAL A 416 14.81 6.72 6.63
C VAL A 416 15.00 5.20 6.74
N ILE A 417 15.64 4.61 5.74
CA ILE A 417 16.11 3.23 5.77
C ILE A 417 17.61 3.25 6.03
N GLN A 418 18.04 2.48 7.02
CA GLN A 418 19.44 2.25 7.33
C GLN A 418 19.73 0.76 7.14
N LEU A 419 20.73 0.43 6.32
CA LEU A 419 21.20 -0.93 6.06
C LEU A 419 22.63 -1.08 6.57
N ILE A 420 22.94 -2.22 7.18
CA ILE A 420 24.22 -2.48 7.84
C ILE A 420 24.81 -3.79 7.32
N ASN A 421 26.11 -3.78 7.07
CA ASN A 421 26.94 -4.92 6.72
C ASN A 421 26.45 -5.68 5.47
N LYS A 422 26.77 -5.15 4.29
CA LYS A 422 26.60 -5.89 3.04
C LYS A 422 27.51 -7.13 3.02
N ASN A 423 26.92 -8.29 2.74
CA ASN A 423 27.58 -9.59 2.81
C ASN A 423 27.08 -10.52 1.69
N ILE A 424 27.93 -10.75 0.68
CA ILE A 424 27.56 -11.58 -0.49
C ILE A 424 27.70 -13.09 -0.20
N ASN A 425 28.62 -13.50 0.69
CA ASN A 425 29.00 -14.90 0.90
C ASN A 425 29.07 -15.33 2.39
N GLN A 426 28.34 -14.66 3.27
CA GLN A 426 28.31 -14.88 4.73
C GLN A 426 29.66 -14.76 5.48
N THR A 427 30.75 -14.44 4.79
CA THR A 427 32.13 -14.56 5.31
C THR A 427 32.92 -13.26 5.30
N GLU A 428 32.55 -12.28 4.45
CA GLU A 428 33.23 -11.00 4.36
C GLU A 428 32.23 -9.84 4.18
N THR A 429 32.35 -8.84 5.06
CA THR A 429 31.61 -7.58 4.95
C THR A 429 32.30 -6.61 3.99
N ILE A 430 31.58 -6.24 2.93
CA ILE A 430 32.03 -5.30 1.90
C ILE A 430 31.24 -3.99 1.94
N SER A 431 31.74 -2.96 1.27
CA SER A 431 31.05 -1.66 1.14
C SER A 431 29.94 -1.73 0.10
N TYR A 432 28.92 -0.88 0.26
CA TYR A 432 27.87 -0.70 -0.74
C TYR A 432 28.41 0.06 -1.95
N ASN A 433 27.93 -0.26 -3.14
CA ASN A 433 28.34 0.38 -4.40
C ASN A 433 27.22 1.27 -4.97
N GLU A 434 27.51 2.02 -6.05
CA GLU A 434 26.51 2.89 -6.69
C GLU A 434 25.27 2.12 -7.19
N TYR A 435 25.43 0.84 -7.51
CA TYR A 435 24.33 -0.01 -7.96
C TYR A 435 23.33 -0.28 -6.82
N ASP A 436 23.83 -0.58 -5.61
CA ASP A 436 23.01 -0.71 -4.39
C ASP A 436 22.23 0.57 -4.11
N GLU A 437 22.90 1.73 -4.21
CA GLU A 437 22.29 3.04 -3.98
C GLU A 437 21.14 3.30 -4.95
N ARG A 438 21.32 2.98 -6.25
CA ARG A 438 20.29 3.19 -7.27
C ARG A 438 19.06 2.30 -7.03
N ILE A 439 19.26 1.03 -6.71
CA ILE A 439 18.15 0.09 -6.46
C ILE A 439 17.37 0.48 -5.21
N ILE A 440 18.07 0.71 -4.10
CA ILE A 440 17.39 1.04 -2.85
C ILE A 440 16.74 2.42 -2.92
N LYS A 441 17.29 3.39 -3.65
CA LYS A 441 16.60 4.67 -3.90
C LYS A 441 15.28 4.48 -4.63
N ALA A 442 15.23 3.61 -5.64
CA ALA A 442 14.00 3.30 -6.37
C ALA A 442 12.98 2.61 -5.45
N LEU A 443 13.39 1.58 -4.70
CA LEU A 443 12.53 0.86 -3.78
C LEU A 443 12.03 1.75 -2.62
N SER A 444 12.89 2.61 -2.08
CA SER A 444 12.55 3.58 -1.04
C SER A 444 11.46 4.54 -1.51
N SER A 445 11.52 4.98 -2.76
CA SER A 445 10.47 5.85 -3.33
C SER A 445 9.12 5.12 -3.41
N GLN A 446 9.12 3.85 -3.84
CA GLN A 446 7.89 3.03 -3.90
C GLN A 446 7.33 2.72 -2.51
N ALA A 447 8.20 2.34 -1.58
CA ALA A 447 7.89 2.14 -0.17
C ALA A 447 7.25 3.40 0.44
N ALA A 448 7.82 4.57 0.16
CA ALA A 448 7.29 5.84 0.65
C ALA A 448 5.89 6.14 0.10
N MET A 449 5.63 5.84 -1.17
CA MET A 449 4.30 5.97 -1.78
C MET A 449 3.29 5.02 -1.14
N ALA A 450 3.63 3.74 -0.95
CA ALA A 450 2.75 2.76 -0.32
C ALA A 450 2.37 3.17 1.12
N LEU A 451 3.35 3.62 1.91
CA LEU A 451 3.13 4.14 3.26
C LEU A 451 2.24 5.39 3.26
N THR A 452 2.49 6.32 2.34
CA THR A 452 1.68 7.55 2.22
C THR A 452 0.24 7.22 1.86
N ASN A 453 0.01 6.30 0.92
CA ASN A 453 -1.34 5.86 0.54
C ASN A 453 -2.08 5.18 1.70
N SER A 454 -1.41 4.28 2.44
CA SER A 454 -1.99 3.67 3.65
C SER A 454 -2.34 4.74 4.71
N GLN A 455 -1.47 5.72 4.93
CA GLN A 455 -1.74 6.85 5.82
C GLN A 455 -2.96 7.66 5.37
N LEU A 456 -3.06 7.99 4.08
CA LEU A 456 -4.20 8.73 3.52
C LEU A 456 -5.52 7.99 3.72
N ILE A 457 -5.56 6.68 3.46
CA ILE A 457 -6.76 5.85 3.65
C ILE A 457 -7.20 5.85 5.11
N ILE A 458 -6.28 5.64 6.05
CA ILE A 458 -6.58 5.62 7.49
C ILE A 458 -7.02 7.01 7.98
N SER A 459 -6.39 8.07 7.49
CA SER A 459 -6.79 9.45 7.82
C SER A 459 -8.21 9.75 7.30
N LEU A 460 -8.56 9.29 6.10
CA LEU A 460 -9.90 9.43 5.55
C LEU A 460 -10.95 8.68 6.37
N GLU A 461 -10.64 7.45 6.81
CA GLU A 461 -11.52 6.69 7.72
C GLU A 461 -11.76 7.43 9.03
N LYS A 462 -10.69 7.89 9.69
CA LYS A 462 -10.80 8.65 10.94
C LYS A 462 -11.60 9.94 10.76
N PHE A 463 -11.41 10.63 9.64
CA PHE A 463 -12.17 11.82 9.29
C PHE A 463 -13.67 11.47 9.14
N LEU A 464 -14.01 10.42 8.40
CA LEU A 464 -15.40 9.97 8.24
C LEU A 464 -16.03 9.62 9.60
N GLU A 465 -15.33 8.86 10.44
CA GLU A 465 -15.81 8.49 11.78
C GLU A 465 -16.03 9.72 12.67
N SER A 466 -15.09 10.67 12.68
CA SER A 466 -15.19 11.90 13.46
C SER A 466 -16.34 12.76 12.96
N PHE A 467 -16.52 12.85 11.64
CA PHE A 467 -17.60 13.60 11.01
C PHE A 467 -18.98 13.01 11.35
N VAL A 468 -19.14 11.69 11.19
CA VAL A 468 -20.38 10.97 11.56
C VAL A 468 -20.69 11.14 13.04
N SER A 469 -19.69 10.97 13.91
CA SER A 469 -19.88 11.13 15.36
C SER A 469 -20.24 12.57 15.72
N THR A 470 -19.68 13.57 15.04
CA THR A 470 -20.03 14.98 15.24
C THR A 470 -21.49 15.27 14.85
N ILE A 471 -21.96 14.72 13.72
CA ILE A 471 -23.35 14.86 13.28
C ILE A 471 -24.30 14.18 14.27
N ALA A 472 -23.98 12.95 14.69
CA ALA A 472 -24.74 12.22 15.70
C ALA A 472 -24.91 13.06 16.98
N SER A 473 -23.82 13.62 17.51
CA SER A 473 -23.88 14.51 18.68
C SER A 473 -24.71 15.78 18.46
N ALA A 474 -24.76 16.32 17.24
CA ALA A 474 -25.57 17.50 16.93
C ALA A 474 -27.08 17.18 16.89
N ILE A 475 -27.46 15.99 16.40
CA ILE A 475 -28.83 15.48 16.47
C ILE A 475 -29.20 15.25 17.95
N ASP A 476 -28.28 14.65 18.71
CA ASP A 476 -28.49 14.39 20.12
C ASP A 476 -28.75 15.66 20.93
N ALA A 477 -28.06 16.76 20.62
CA ALA A 477 -28.26 18.03 21.30
C ALA A 477 -29.67 18.62 21.10
N LYS A 478 -30.43 18.16 20.09
CA LYS A 478 -31.79 18.64 19.80
C LYS A 478 -32.90 17.96 20.60
N SER A 479 -32.63 16.81 21.22
CA SER A 479 -33.60 16.12 22.07
C SER A 479 -32.88 15.53 23.28
N LYS A 480 -33.38 15.81 24.49
CA LYS A 480 -32.78 15.28 25.72
C LYS A 480 -32.76 13.74 25.78
N HIS A 481 -33.52 13.07 24.91
CA HIS A 481 -33.73 11.63 24.91
C HIS A 481 -32.85 10.85 23.91
N THR A 482 -32.12 11.53 23.01
CA THR A 482 -31.37 10.88 21.92
C THR A 482 -29.92 10.51 22.27
N LEU A 483 -29.28 11.20 23.23
CA LEU A 483 -27.86 11.03 23.59
C LEU A 483 -27.45 9.58 23.87
N ASN A 484 -28.29 8.84 24.60
CA ASN A 484 -28.04 7.44 24.92
C ASN A 484 -28.48 6.51 23.78
N HIS A 485 -29.56 6.85 23.07
CA HIS A 485 -30.16 6.01 22.04
C HIS A 485 -29.19 5.73 20.88
N ILE A 486 -28.60 6.77 20.28
CA ILE A 486 -27.69 6.59 19.13
C ILE A 486 -26.45 5.79 19.56
N THR A 487 -25.91 6.08 20.75
CA THR A 487 -24.76 5.36 21.30
C THR A 487 -25.07 3.89 21.57
N LYS A 488 -26.23 3.59 22.17
CA LYS A 488 -26.71 2.22 22.43
C LYS A 488 -26.98 1.48 21.13
N MET A 489 -27.56 2.12 20.13
CA MET A 489 -27.80 1.56 18.80
C MET A 489 -26.50 1.21 18.07
N ALA A 490 -25.53 2.13 18.08
CA ALA A 490 -24.20 1.90 17.50
C ALA A 490 -23.43 0.75 18.16
N LYS A 491 -23.86 0.31 19.35
CA LYS A 491 -23.32 -0.84 20.05
C LYS A 491 -24.14 -2.11 19.81
N LEU A 492 -25.47 -2.03 19.95
CA LEU A 492 -26.38 -3.16 19.86
C LEU A 492 -26.42 -3.78 18.45
N ALA A 493 -26.56 -2.98 17.39
CA ALA A 493 -26.69 -3.50 16.04
C ALA A 493 -25.43 -4.30 15.58
N PRO A 494 -24.19 -3.80 15.79
CA PRO A 494 -22.99 -4.59 15.53
C PRO A 494 -22.86 -5.84 16.43
N LEU A 495 -23.29 -5.78 17.69
CA LEU A 495 -23.28 -6.96 18.58
C LEU A 495 -24.21 -8.08 18.07
N ILE A 496 -25.39 -7.72 17.55
CA ILE A 496 -26.31 -8.68 16.92
C ILE A 496 -25.63 -9.32 15.70
N ALA A 497 -25.06 -8.52 14.80
CA ALA A 497 -24.34 -9.01 13.62
C ALA A 497 -23.13 -9.88 13.99
N GLN A 498 -22.38 -9.51 15.02
CA GLN A 498 -21.26 -10.31 15.52
C GLN A 498 -21.74 -11.65 16.08
N SER A 499 -22.85 -11.66 16.83
CA SER A 499 -23.45 -12.90 17.35
C SER A 499 -23.92 -13.80 16.21
N ILE A 500 -24.52 -13.23 15.15
CA ILE A 500 -24.90 -13.97 13.93
C ILE A 500 -23.67 -14.63 13.29
N SER A 501 -22.52 -13.94 13.24
CA SER A 501 -21.28 -14.52 12.70
C SER A 501 -20.73 -15.68 13.52
N LEU A 502 -21.07 -15.76 14.80
CA LEU A 502 -20.67 -16.83 15.70
C LEU A 502 -21.72 -17.94 15.80
N ASP A 503 -22.88 -17.76 15.18
CA ASP A 503 -23.97 -18.73 15.23
C ASP A 503 -23.63 -19.98 14.41
N GLU A 504 -23.93 -21.13 14.99
CA GLU A 504 -23.82 -22.44 14.34
C GLU A 504 -25.20 -23.02 13.99
N THR A 505 -26.28 -22.31 14.30
CA THR A 505 -27.66 -22.80 14.18
C THR A 505 -28.41 -22.21 12.96
N ILE A 506 -29.04 -21.04 13.12
CA ILE A 506 -29.92 -20.39 12.16
C ILE A 506 -29.11 -19.72 11.05
N TYR A 507 -28.01 -19.06 11.39
CA TYR A 507 -27.20 -18.22 10.51
C TYR A 507 -25.78 -18.76 10.28
N LYS A 508 -25.60 -20.07 10.28
CA LYS A 508 -24.30 -20.76 10.10
C LYS A 508 -23.48 -20.27 8.89
N ASP A 509 -24.16 -19.91 7.80
CA ASP A 509 -23.56 -19.52 6.52
C ASP A 509 -23.33 -18.00 6.40
N VAL A 510 -23.74 -17.21 7.40
CA VAL A 510 -23.56 -15.75 7.42
C VAL A 510 -22.32 -15.40 8.23
N LYS A 511 -21.39 -14.65 7.62
CA LYS A 511 -20.18 -14.16 8.29
C LYS A 511 -19.97 -12.69 7.96
N TYR A 512 -19.84 -11.86 8.99
CA TYR A 512 -19.55 -10.45 8.83
C TYR A 512 -18.05 -10.18 8.97
N SER A 513 -17.49 -9.43 8.02
CA SER A 513 -16.14 -8.89 8.15
C SER A 513 -16.11 -7.71 9.12
N LYS A 514 -14.90 -7.30 9.56
CA LYS A 514 -14.72 -6.07 10.34
C LYS A 514 -15.32 -4.84 9.64
N ASN A 515 -15.25 -4.78 8.31
CA ASN A 515 -15.81 -3.69 7.53
C ASN A 515 -17.34 -3.70 7.57
N ASN A 516 -17.99 -4.88 7.51
CA ASN A 516 -19.46 -4.95 7.60
C ASN A 516 -19.95 -4.56 8.99
N LEU A 517 -19.28 -5.00 10.06
CA LEU A 517 -19.62 -4.57 11.42
C LEU A 517 -19.49 -3.05 11.57
N LYS A 518 -18.44 -2.47 10.96
CA LYS A 518 -18.25 -1.02 10.96
C LYS A 518 -19.29 -0.27 10.12
N GLU A 519 -19.69 -0.84 8.99
CA GLU A 519 -20.77 -0.33 8.14
C GLU A 519 -22.09 -0.26 8.91
N ILE A 520 -22.44 -1.31 9.65
CA ILE A 520 -23.63 -1.36 10.51
C ILE A 520 -23.50 -0.34 11.66
N GLU A 521 -22.33 -0.19 12.28
CA GLU A 521 -22.07 0.83 13.31
C GLU A 521 -22.29 2.25 12.78
N LEU A 522 -21.76 2.56 11.59
CA LEU A 522 -21.92 3.87 10.96
C LEU A 522 -23.39 4.12 10.57
N ALA A 523 -24.09 3.10 10.06
CA ALA A 523 -25.51 3.18 9.75
C ALA A 523 -26.34 3.46 11.01
N ALA A 524 -26.05 2.77 12.13
CA ALA A 524 -26.71 3.00 13.41
C ALA A 524 -26.47 4.42 13.94
N LYS A 525 -25.29 5.01 13.71
CA LYS A 525 -25.04 6.42 14.08
C LYS A 525 -25.81 7.43 13.25
N LEU A 526 -26.21 7.06 12.03
CA LEU A 526 -26.78 7.96 11.03
C LEU A 526 -28.28 7.75 10.77
N HIS A 527 -28.89 6.68 11.28
CA HIS A 527 -30.27 6.30 10.96
C HIS A 527 -31.28 7.46 11.19
N ASP A 528 -31.04 8.22 12.25
CA ASP A 528 -31.88 9.33 12.70
C ASP A 528 -31.44 10.72 12.19
N ILE A 529 -30.52 10.81 11.23
CA ILE A 529 -29.95 12.11 10.77
C ILE A 529 -31.02 13.13 10.34
N GLY A 530 -32.12 12.70 9.75
CA GLY A 530 -33.22 13.57 9.35
C GLY A 530 -33.91 14.30 10.51
N LYS A 531 -33.80 13.82 11.76
CA LYS A 531 -34.38 14.49 12.93
C LYS A 531 -33.75 15.87 13.17
N ILE A 532 -32.57 16.16 12.61
CA ILE A 532 -31.93 17.48 12.72
C ILE A 532 -32.80 18.62 12.19
N SER A 533 -33.67 18.37 11.22
CA SER A 533 -34.57 19.39 10.66
C SER A 533 -35.91 19.49 11.38
N MET A 534 -36.23 18.51 12.23
CA MET A 534 -37.53 18.41 12.87
C MET A 534 -37.68 19.48 13.97
N PRO A 535 -38.88 20.06 14.15
CA PRO A 535 -39.17 20.98 15.25
C PRO A 535 -39.11 20.27 16.61
N GLU A 536 -38.41 20.86 17.58
CA GLU A 536 -38.20 20.31 18.94
C GLU A 536 -39.52 19.94 19.64
N TRP A 537 -40.54 20.80 19.51
CA TRP A 537 -41.88 20.56 20.11
C TRP A 537 -42.66 19.39 19.49
N ILE A 538 -42.21 18.83 18.35
CA ILE A 538 -42.74 17.59 17.77
C ILE A 538 -41.93 16.38 18.26
N ILE A 539 -40.59 16.51 18.34
CA ILE A 539 -39.68 15.44 18.80
C ILE A 539 -39.93 15.11 20.27
N ASP A 540 -40.00 16.13 21.12
CA ASP A 540 -40.10 16.00 22.58
C ASP A 540 -41.54 16.20 23.09
N LYS A 541 -42.57 15.97 22.24
CA LYS A 541 -43.98 16.20 22.59
C LYS A 541 -44.46 15.22 23.68
N ALA A 542 -44.30 15.62 24.94
CA ALA A 542 -44.57 14.80 26.12
C ALA A 542 -46.07 14.63 26.46
N THR A 543 -46.90 15.63 26.14
CA THR A 543 -48.35 15.63 26.38
C THR A 543 -49.10 16.04 25.11
N LYS A 544 -50.40 15.74 25.04
CA LYS A 544 -51.24 16.03 23.86
C LYS A 544 -51.31 17.53 23.56
N LEU A 545 -51.34 18.36 24.59
CA LEU A 545 -51.43 19.82 24.51
C LEU A 545 -50.07 20.53 24.47
N GLN A 546 -48.95 19.78 24.47
CA GLN A 546 -47.61 20.34 24.41
C GLN A 546 -47.34 21.03 23.06
N HIS A 547 -46.94 22.30 23.11
CA HIS A 547 -46.29 23.01 22.01
C HIS A 547 -44.95 23.58 22.51
N MET A 548 -44.71 24.89 22.40
CA MET A 548 -43.57 25.53 23.10
C MET A 548 -43.72 25.49 24.63
N VAL A 549 -44.97 25.46 25.10
CA VAL A 549 -45.37 25.25 26.50
C VAL A 549 -46.56 24.29 26.51
N ASP A 550 -46.77 23.59 27.62
CA ASP A 550 -47.94 22.72 27.79
C ASP A 550 -49.22 23.57 27.90
N GLY A 551 -50.18 23.31 27.03
CA GLY A 551 -51.49 23.97 27.04
C GLY A 551 -52.32 23.70 28.30
N ILE A 552 -51.95 22.70 29.12
CA ILE A 552 -52.67 22.38 30.37
C ILE A 552 -52.69 23.55 31.36
N GLU A 553 -51.59 24.31 31.45
CA GLU A 553 -51.52 25.47 32.35
C GLU A 553 -52.50 26.57 31.90
N VAL A 554 -52.70 26.73 30.58
CA VAL A 554 -53.70 27.66 30.04
C VAL A 554 -55.12 27.20 30.38
N ILE A 555 -55.39 25.90 30.31
CA ILE A 555 -56.68 25.35 30.73
C ILE A 555 -56.90 25.55 32.23
N LYS A 556 -55.86 25.36 33.05
CA LYS A 556 -55.92 25.61 34.50
C LYS A 556 -56.28 27.05 34.84
N GLU A 557 -55.71 28.03 34.13
CA GLU A 557 -56.10 29.43 34.26
C GLU A 557 -57.59 29.65 33.89
N ARG A 558 -58.08 28.99 32.84
CA ARG A 558 -59.52 29.05 32.46
C ARG A 558 -60.43 28.42 33.51
N VAL A 559 -59.99 27.35 34.17
CA VAL A 559 -60.70 26.74 35.30
C VAL A 559 -60.83 27.74 36.45
N GLU A 560 -59.75 28.44 36.79
CA GLU A 560 -59.79 29.45 37.85
C GLU A 560 -60.66 30.67 37.49
N ILE A 561 -60.81 31.00 36.20
CA ILE A 561 -61.79 32.00 35.73
C ILE A 561 -63.22 31.49 35.93
N LEU A 562 -63.54 30.26 35.51
CA LEU A 562 -64.87 29.68 35.68
C LEU A 562 -65.27 29.54 37.16
N LYS A 563 -64.32 29.17 38.04
CA LYS A 563 -64.56 29.17 39.49
C LYS A 563 -64.97 30.56 39.99
N ARG A 564 -64.24 31.60 39.58
CA ARG A 564 -64.56 33.00 39.91
C ARG A 564 -65.92 33.43 39.34
N ASP A 565 -66.26 33.02 38.12
CA ASP A 565 -67.55 33.32 37.51
C ASP A 565 -68.71 32.65 38.29
N PHE A 566 -68.55 31.39 38.68
CA PHE A 566 -69.54 30.69 39.51
C PHE A 566 -69.67 31.30 40.92
N GLU A 567 -68.57 31.76 41.51
CA GLU A 567 -68.58 32.49 42.79
C GLU A 567 -69.33 33.82 42.65
N ILE A 568 -69.10 34.56 41.56
CA ILE A 568 -69.82 35.81 41.26
C ILE A 568 -71.32 35.53 41.05
N GLU A 569 -71.70 34.46 40.34
CA GLU A 569 -73.10 34.05 40.17
C GLU A 569 -73.76 33.77 41.53
N TYR A 570 -73.07 33.06 42.42
CA TYR A 570 -73.54 32.78 43.78
C TYR A 570 -73.69 34.06 44.60
N LEU A 571 -72.68 34.93 44.63
CA LEU A 571 -72.70 36.20 45.36
C LEU A 571 -73.77 37.18 44.84
N LYS A 572 -74.13 37.09 43.55
CA LYS A 572 -75.23 37.84 42.94
C LYS A 572 -76.62 37.21 43.17
N ASN A 573 -76.70 36.11 43.92
CA ASN A 573 -77.93 35.32 44.14
C ASN A 573 -78.57 34.80 42.84
N ILE A 574 -77.76 34.53 41.80
CA ILE A 574 -78.24 33.93 40.54
C ILE A 574 -78.42 32.42 40.70
N ILE A 575 -77.56 31.77 41.49
CA ILE A 575 -77.57 30.34 41.78
C ILE A 575 -77.62 30.07 43.29
N THR A 576 -78.11 28.90 43.71
CA THR A 576 -78.11 28.51 45.12
C THR A 576 -76.72 28.07 45.59
N LYS A 577 -76.54 27.94 46.92
CA LYS A 577 -75.31 27.40 47.49
C LYS A 577 -75.08 25.95 47.06
N GLU A 578 -76.11 25.12 47.01
CA GLU A 578 -75.96 23.73 46.54
C GLU A 578 -75.55 23.67 45.07
N GLU A 579 -76.15 24.53 44.21
CA GLU A 579 -75.79 24.61 42.79
C GLU A 579 -74.34 25.04 42.57
N TYR A 580 -73.86 26.02 43.35
CA TYR A 580 -72.47 26.47 43.32
C TYR A 580 -71.50 25.35 43.70
N GLU A 581 -71.74 24.65 44.83
CA GLU A 581 -70.88 23.56 45.29
C GLU A 581 -70.81 22.41 44.27
N VAL A 582 -71.94 22.06 43.64
CA VAL A 582 -72.00 21.05 42.58
C VAL A 582 -71.23 21.49 41.33
N LYS A 583 -71.38 22.75 40.88
CA LYS A 583 -70.64 23.28 39.72
C LYS A 583 -69.13 23.26 39.94
N ILE A 584 -68.66 23.66 41.12
CA ILE A 584 -67.23 23.64 41.47
C ILE A 584 -66.69 22.20 41.49
N SER A 585 -67.38 21.29 42.17
CA SER A 585 -66.97 19.88 42.26
C SER A 585 -66.87 19.23 40.88
N ASN A 586 -67.87 19.44 40.01
CA ASN A 586 -67.85 18.92 38.63
C ASN A 586 -66.70 19.51 37.81
N LEU A 587 -66.44 20.81 37.93
CA LEU A 587 -65.35 21.47 37.20
C LEU A 587 -63.97 20.94 37.63
N GLU A 588 -63.78 20.67 38.92
CA GLU A 588 -62.53 20.09 39.44
C GLU A 588 -62.33 18.63 38.98
N ASP A 589 -63.41 17.84 38.94
CA ASP A 589 -63.35 16.47 38.39
C ASP A 589 -63.06 16.47 36.88
N ASP A 590 -63.70 17.37 36.14
CA ASP A 590 -63.46 17.55 34.70
C ASP A 590 -62.03 18.02 34.40
N PHE A 591 -61.47 18.92 35.21
CA PHE A 591 -60.07 19.34 35.06
C PHE A 591 -59.09 18.20 35.33
N LYS A 592 -59.27 17.44 36.42
CA LYS A 592 -58.43 16.27 36.72
C LYS A 592 -58.49 15.23 35.59
N PHE A 593 -59.66 15.05 34.99
CA PHE A 593 -59.81 14.19 33.83
C PHE A 593 -59.03 14.72 32.61
N ILE A 594 -59.08 16.02 32.33
CA ILE A 594 -58.28 16.64 31.26
C ILE A 594 -56.78 16.48 31.52
N GLU A 595 -56.30 16.71 32.75
CA GLU A 595 -54.90 16.51 33.12
C GLU A 595 -54.46 15.06 32.83
N LYS A 596 -55.27 14.08 33.22
CA LYS A 596 -55.00 12.67 32.91
C LYS A 596 -55.02 12.40 31.41
N ALA A 597 -56.02 12.91 30.69
CA ALA A 597 -56.16 12.71 29.25
C ALA A 597 -54.98 13.31 28.47
N ASN A 598 -54.42 14.43 28.95
CA ASN A 598 -53.29 15.14 28.33
C ASN A 598 -52.01 14.30 28.30
N ILE A 599 -51.78 13.41 29.26
CA ILE A 599 -50.55 12.59 29.32
C ILE A 599 -50.40 11.67 28.10
N GLY A 600 -51.52 11.15 27.56
CA GLY A 600 -51.52 10.34 26.34
C GLY A 600 -50.84 8.97 26.44
N SER A 601 -50.61 8.46 27.66
CA SER A 601 -50.02 7.13 27.93
C SER A 601 -51.03 5.98 27.80
N GLU A 602 -52.30 6.23 28.15
CA GLU A 602 -53.40 5.26 28.07
C GLU A 602 -54.22 5.43 26.78
N PHE A 603 -54.83 4.33 26.34
CA PHE A 603 -55.77 4.37 25.22
C PHE A 603 -57.07 5.07 25.65
N MET A 604 -57.49 6.11 24.91
CA MET A 604 -58.78 6.75 25.19
C MET A 604 -59.95 5.91 24.69
N LYS A 605 -60.85 5.56 25.61
CA LYS A 605 -62.08 4.86 25.27
C LYS A 605 -63.09 5.82 24.65
N LYS A 606 -64.14 5.25 24.05
CA LYS A 606 -65.20 6.05 23.43
C LYS A 606 -65.88 6.97 24.46
N GLU A 607 -66.09 6.47 25.68
CA GLU A 607 -66.69 7.23 26.78
C GLU A 607 -65.80 8.41 27.20
N ASP A 608 -64.47 8.23 27.19
CA ASP A 608 -63.52 9.29 27.51
C ASP A 608 -63.55 10.40 26.44
N CYS A 609 -63.66 10.02 25.16
CA CYS A 609 -63.80 10.98 24.06
C CYS A 609 -65.11 11.77 24.16
N GLU A 610 -66.23 11.10 24.44
CA GLU A 610 -67.54 11.74 24.65
C GLU A 610 -67.50 12.69 25.85
N ARG A 611 -66.72 12.38 26.89
CA ARG A 611 -66.50 13.27 28.03
C ARG A 611 -65.72 14.53 27.63
N ILE A 612 -64.64 14.42 26.86
CA ILE A 612 -63.90 15.58 26.34
C ILE A 612 -64.81 16.46 25.47
N GLU A 613 -65.63 15.86 24.61
CA GLU A 613 -66.63 16.56 23.79
C GLU A 613 -67.59 17.39 24.65
N LYS A 614 -68.12 16.78 25.72
CA LYS A 614 -69.02 17.47 26.66
C LYS A 614 -68.31 18.63 27.36
N ILE A 615 -67.12 18.42 27.90
CA ILE A 615 -66.37 19.48 28.60
C ILE A 615 -65.99 20.63 27.66
N SER A 616 -65.68 20.31 26.40
CA SER A 616 -65.35 21.33 25.39
C SER A 616 -66.51 22.28 25.08
N SER A 617 -67.75 21.88 25.36
CA SER A 617 -68.94 22.73 25.17
C SER A 617 -69.13 23.80 26.24
N TYR A 618 -68.38 23.74 27.34
CA TYR A 618 -68.42 24.77 28.37
C TYR A 618 -67.95 26.11 27.80
N LYS A 619 -68.50 27.21 28.32
CA LYS A 619 -68.19 28.56 27.84
C LYS A 619 -67.87 29.47 28.99
N TYR A 620 -66.98 30.42 28.75
CA TYR A 620 -66.62 31.46 29.70
C TYR A 620 -66.49 32.81 28.99
N TYR A 621 -66.51 33.90 29.76
CA TYR A 621 -66.33 35.23 29.20
C TYR A 621 -64.85 35.60 29.13
N LYS A 622 -64.40 35.98 27.94
CA LYS A 622 -63.08 36.57 27.71
C LYS A 622 -63.26 37.84 26.88
N ASP A 623 -62.79 38.98 27.40
CA ASP A 623 -62.99 40.31 26.77
C ASP A 623 -64.47 40.59 26.44
N ASN A 624 -65.37 40.27 27.37
CA ASN A 624 -66.85 40.36 27.21
C ASN A 624 -67.43 39.54 26.05
N LYS A 625 -66.68 38.60 25.49
CA LYS A 625 -67.17 37.64 24.50
C LYS A 625 -67.27 36.27 25.11
N LEU A 626 -68.37 35.59 24.83
CA LEU A 626 -68.57 34.20 25.22
C LEU A 626 -67.74 33.31 24.28
N VAL A 627 -66.74 32.63 24.82
CA VAL A 627 -65.83 31.75 24.09
C VAL A 627 -65.85 30.35 24.67
N ASP A 628 -65.49 29.36 23.86
CA ASP A 628 -65.45 27.96 24.30
C ASP A 628 -64.27 27.73 25.28
N PHE A 629 -64.50 26.89 26.27
CA PHE A 629 -63.55 26.57 27.34
C PHE A 629 -62.33 25.83 26.80
N ILE A 630 -62.54 24.90 25.88
CA ILE A 630 -61.51 24.20 25.09
C ILE A 630 -61.74 24.57 23.63
N ASN A 631 -60.71 25.08 22.95
CA ASN A 631 -60.82 25.41 21.53
C ASN A 631 -60.70 24.17 20.64
N ASP A 632 -61.08 24.30 19.36
CA ASP A 632 -61.07 23.18 18.41
C ASP A 632 -59.71 22.47 18.29
N LYS A 633 -58.61 23.21 18.41
CA LYS A 633 -57.25 22.65 18.30
C LYS A 633 -56.87 21.86 19.56
N GLU A 634 -57.16 22.39 20.74
CA GLU A 634 -56.94 21.70 22.03
C GLU A 634 -57.81 20.44 22.10
N LYS A 635 -59.07 20.55 21.68
CA LYS A 635 -60.01 19.43 21.58
C LYS A 635 -59.48 18.35 20.63
N TYR A 636 -59.04 18.73 19.43
CA TYR A 636 -58.45 17.80 18.46
C TYR A 636 -57.25 17.04 19.05
N ASN A 637 -56.37 17.74 19.77
CA ASN A 637 -55.25 17.11 20.47
C ASN A 637 -55.71 16.17 21.59
N LEU A 638 -56.64 16.59 22.46
CA LEU A 638 -57.10 15.77 23.58
C LEU A 638 -57.78 14.48 23.10
N LEU A 639 -58.49 14.52 21.97
CA LEU A 639 -59.18 13.37 21.37
C LEU A 639 -58.25 12.33 20.71
N ILE A 640 -56.92 12.53 20.72
CA ILE A 640 -55.96 11.53 20.23
C ILE A 640 -56.14 10.23 21.04
N GLN A 641 -56.49 9.14 20.35
CA GLN A 641 -56.78 7.86 21.00
C GLN A 641 -55.53 7.14 21.52
N LYS A 642 -54.38 7.30 20.84
CA LYS A 642 -53.11 6.65 21.18
C LYS A 642 -51.93 7.59 20.92
N GLY A 643 -51.14 7.83 21.98
CA GLY A 643 -49.99 8.73 21.95
C GLY A 643 -50.36 10.20 22.08
N THR A 644 -49.41 11.08 21.74
CA THR A 644 -49.51 12.54 21.93
C THR A 644 -49.56 13.33 20.62
N LEU A 645 -49.20 12.71 19.51
CA LEU A 645 -49.10 13.34 18.19
C LEU A 645 -50.39 13.22 17.38
N THR A 646 -50.80 14.34 16.80
CA THR A 646 -51.83 14.42 15.74
C THR A 646 -51.37 13.73 14.46
N ASN A 647 -52.26 13.58 13.47
CA ASN A 647 -51.88 12.95 12.20
C ASN A 647 -50.85 13.82 11.45
N GLU A 648 -51.03 15.13 11.43
CA GLU A 648 -50.12 16.06 10.77
C GLU A 648 -48.75 16.12 11.46
N GLU A 649 -48.71 16.03 12.79
CA GLU A 649 -47.45 15.94 13.54
C GLU A 649 -46.76 14.57 13.32
N LYS A 650 -47.51 13.47 13.18
CA LYS A 650 -46.96 12.16 12.82
C LYS A 650 -46.39 12.16 11.41
N ASP A 651 -47.07 12.75 10.43
CA ASP A 651 -46.57 12.84 9.07
C ASP A 651 -45.27 13.64 9.01
N LYS A 652 -45.20 14.75 9.76
CA LYS A 652 -43.95 15.51 9.94
C LYS A 652 -42.87 14.66 10.62
N MET A 653 -43.19 13.96 11.70
CA MET A 653 -42.24 13.07 12.37
C MET A 653 -41.71 12.01 11.39
N ASN A 654 -42.58 11.30 10.68
CA ASN A 654 -42.20 10.24 9.74
C ASN A 654 -41.35 10.76 8.57
N SER A 655 -41.48 12.05 8.20
CA SER A 655 -40.66 12.66 7.15
C SER A 655 -39.16 12.69 7.46
N HIS A 656 -38.75 12.49 8.72
CA HIS A 656 -37.32 12.40 9.07
C HIS A 656 -36.63 11.25 8.31
N ALA A 657 -37.29 10.11 8.09
CA ALA A 657 -36.70 8.99 7.38
C ALA A 657 -36.45 9.33 5.90
N GLN A 658 -37.41 10.04 5.28
CA GLN A 658 -37.25 10.56 3.92
C GLN A 658 -36.12 11.59 3.84
N LEU A 659 -36.00 12.46 4.83
CA LEU A 659 -34.88 13.40 4.87
C LEU A 659 -33.54 12.71 5.13
N SER A 660 -33.49 11.67 5.98
CA SER A 660 -32.30 10.84 6.16
C SER A 660 -31.85 10.27 4.80
N TYR A 661 -32.79 9.79 3.98
CA TYR A 661 -32.50 9.34 2.62
C TYR A 661 -31.90 10.45 1.74
N GLU A 662 -32.53 11.62 1.70
CA GLU A 662 -32.05 12.75 0.91
C GLU A 662 -30.65 13.20 1.33
N MET A 663 -30.39 13.27 2.64
CA MET A 663 -29.09 13.67 3.19
C MET A 663 -28.00 12.62 2.95
N LEU A 664 -28.30 11.33 3.16
CA LEU A 664 -27.29 10.27 3.04
C LEU A 664 -27.02 9.87 1.59
N SER A 665 -28.00 10.02 0.68
CA SER A 665 -27.85 9.68 -0.74
C SER A 665 -26.82 10.54 -1.48
N VAL A 666 -26.49 11.73 -0.97
CA VAL A 666 -25.49 12.63 -1.55
C VAL A 666 -24.10 12.46 -0.93
N LEU A 667 -23.94 11.68 0.15
CA LEU A 667 -22.66 11.49 0.82
C LEU A 667 -21.78 10.49 0.05
N PRO A 668 -20.50 10.82 -0.22
CA PRO A 668 -19.59 9.95 -0.95
C PRO A 668 -18.99 8.87 -0.04
N PHE A 669 -19.79 7.88 0.35
CA PHE A 669 -19.29 6.76 1.13
C PHE A 669 -18.26 5.95 0.31
N PRO A 670 -17.14 5.54 0.94
CA PRO A 670 -16.23 4.58 0.32
C PRO A 670 -16.97 3.29 -0.07
N LYS A 671 -16.54 2.61 -1.13
CA LYS A 671 -17.18 1.36 -1.63
C LYS A 671 -17.43 0.32 -0.54
N LYS A 672 -16.54 0.20 0.44
CA LYS A 672 -16.68 -0.74 1.58
C LYS A 672 -17.78 -0.38 2.60
N TYR A 673 -18.37 0.81 2.47
CA TYR A 673 -19.43 1.38 3.30
C TYR A 673 -20.62 1.84 2.42
N GLU A 674 -20.77 1.25 1.23
CA GLU A 674 -21.80 1.65 0.27
C GLU A 674 -23.23 1.38 0.78
N ASN A 675 -23.41 0.44 1.71
CA ASN A 675 -24.72 0.09 2.26
C ASN A 675 -25.10 0.91 3.50
N VAL A 676 -24.22 1.79 4.02
CA VAL A 676 -24.53 2.65 5.18
C VAL A 676 -25.85 3.39 4.96
N MET A 677 -26.04 3.96 3.77
CA MET A 677 -27.26 4.70 3.44
C MET A 677 -28.50 3.81 3.48
N HIS A 678 -28.45 2.60 2.91
CA HIS A 678 -29.59 1.68 2.88
C HIS A 678 -29.96 1.20 4.29
N ILE A 679 -28.98 0.71 5.05
CA ILE A 679 -29.18 0.20 6.40
C ILE A 679 -29.72 1.30 7.32
N ALA A 680 -29.17 2.53 7.21
CA ALA A 680 -29.59 3.65 8.03
C ALA A 680 -31.03 4.10 7.72
N VAL A 681 -31.44 4.15 6.45
CA VAL A 681 -32.74 4.72 6.06
C VAL A 681 -33.89 3.72 6.23
N ASN A 682 -33.61 2.42 6.11
CA ASN A 682 -34.63 1.38 6.09
C ASN A 682 -35.13 0.97 7.51
N HIS A 683 -34.66 1.61 8.60
CA HIS A 683 -34.99 1.21 9.98
C HIS A 683 -36.48 1.34 10.37
N HIS A 684 -37.29 2.04 9.55
CA HIS A 684 -38.75 2.12 9.69
C HIS A 684 -39.53 1.33 8.63
N GLU A 685 -38.83 0.57 7.80
CA GLU A 685 -39.45 -0.37 6.87
C GLU A 685 -40.03 -1.58 7.62
N LYS A 686 -40.99 -2.25 7.00
CA LYS A 686 -41.68 -3.41 7.59
C LYS A 686 -41.73 -4.54 6.57
N LEU A 687 -41.52 -5.78 7.00
CA LEU A 687 -41.52 -6.94 6.09
C LEU A 687 -42.82 -7.08 5.28
N ASN A 688 -43.95 -6.62 5.83
CA ASN A 688 -45.25 -6.59 5.16
C ASN A 688 -45.45 -5.44 4.15
N GLY A 689 -44.46 -4.60 3.88
CA GLY A 689 -44.52 -3.50 2.91
C GLY A 689 -45.27 -2.25 3.37
N LYS A 690 -45.72 -2.20 4.63
CA LYS A 690 -46.44 -1.04 5.19
C LYS A 690 -45.54 -0.05 5.92
N GLY A 691 -44.23 -0.22 5.80
CA GLY A 691 -43.22 0.66 6.37
C GLY A 691 -42.99 1.92 5.52
N TYR A 692 -42.00 2.71 5.92
CA TYR A 692 -41.61 3.96 5.26
C TYR A 692 -40.08 4.16 5.41
N PRO A 693 -39.42 4.98 4.58
CA PRO A 693 -39.97 5.92 3.60
C PRO A 693 -40.21 5.35 2.18
N ARG A 694 -39.72 4.15 1.89
CA ARG A 694 -39.68 3.56 0.54
C ARG A 694 -40.73 2.46 0.33
N GLY A 695 -41.31 1.91 1.40
CA GLY A 695 -42.36 0.89 1.32
C GLY A 695 -41.81 -0.48 0.89
N LEU A 696 -40.63 -0.82 1.39
CA LEU A 696 -39.92 -2.06 1.07
C LEU A 696 -40.61 -3.25 1.75
N ASN A 697 -40.61 -4.41 1.09
CA ASN A 697 -41.13 -5.65 1.66
C ASN A 697 -40.01 -6.62 2.03
N GLU A 698 -40.37 -7.80 2.53
CA GLU A 698 -39.43 -8.85 2.93
C GLU A 698 -38.38 -9.19 1.87
N ASN A 699 -38.72 -9.20 0.58
CA ASN A 699 -37.77 -9.55 -0.49
C ASN A 699 -36.76 -8.43 -0.79
N ASP A 700 -37.06 -7.20 -0.40
CA ASP A 700 -36.20 -6.03 -0.64
C ASP A 700 -35.25 -5.76 0.53
N LEU A 701 -35.63 -6.18 1.75
CA LEU A 701 -34.87 -5.92 2.99
C LEU A 701 -33.85 -7.01 3.26
N VAL A 702 -32.57 -6.61 3.25
CA VAL A 702 -31.45 -7.51 3.58
C VAL A 702 -31.37 -7.74 5.09
N LEU A 703 -30.54 -8.70 5.51
CA LEU A 703 -30.45 -9.07 6.92
C LEU A 703 -29.98 -7.89 7.79
N GLU A 704 -29.10 -7.06 7.28
CA GLU A 704 -28.56 -5.86 7.92
C GLU A 704 -29.65 -4.82 8.18
N ASP A 705 -30.59 -4.62 7.24
CA ASP A 705 -31.77 -3.77 7.45
C ASP A 705 -32.64 -4.33 8.59
N ARG A 706 -32.87 -5.65 8.58
CA ARG A 706 -33.68 -6.34 9.60
C ARG A 706 -33.04 -6.27 11.00
N ILE A 707 -31.71 -6.35 11.07
CA ILE A 707 -30.94 -6.13 12.31
C ILE A 707 -31.17 -4.70 12.82
N MET A 708 -31.09 -3.70 11.94
CA MET A 708 -31.31 -2.31 12.33
C MET A 708 -32.74 -2.08 12.84
N ILE A 709 -33.75 -2.60 12.13
CA ILE A 709 -35.17 -2.52 12.53
C ILE A 709 -35.38 -3.16 13.91
N LEU A 710 -34.86 -4.38 14.12
CA LEU A 710 -34.99 -5.06 15.42
C LEU A 710 -34.29 -4.29 16.55
N ALA A 711 -33.05 -3.85 16.30
CA ALA A 711 -32.26 -3.12 17.28
C ALA A 711 -32.94 -1.81 17.70
N ASP A 712 -33.45 -1.03 16.74
CA ASP A 712 -34.11 0.26 16.98
C ASP A 712 -35.37 0.08 17.84
N ILE A 713 -36.25 -0.85 17.44
CA ILE A 713 -37.48 -1.13 18.19
C ILE A 713 -37.17 -1.65 19.59
N PHE A 714 -36.19 -2.56 19.72
CA PHE A 714 -35.82 -3.14 21.00
C PHE A 714 -35.20 -2.10 21.95
N GLU A 715 -34.27 -1.28 21.48
CA GLU A 715 -33.69 -0.18 22.25
C GLU A 715 -34.80 0.78 22.69
N ALA A 716 -35.66 1.22 21.77
CA ALA A 716 -36.72 2.18 22.07
C ALA A 716 -37.75 1.66 23.08
N LEU A 717 -38.02 0.35 23.11
CA LEU A 717 -38.92 -0.29 24.08
C LEU A 717 -38.27 -0.52 25.45
N THR A 718 -36.95 -0.66 25.51
CA THR A 718 -36.18 -0.91 26.74
C THR A 718 -35.60 0.36 27.37
N SER A 719 -35.56 1.47 26.64
CA SER A 719 -35.06 2.76 27.10
C SER A 719 -35.76 3.27 28.36
N ASN A 720 -34.96 3.78 29.31
CA ASN A 720 -35.39 4.37 30.58
C ASN A 720 -35.33 5.90 30.59
N ASP A 721 -34.96 6.52 29.46
CA ASP A 721 -34.64 7.95 29.37
C ASP A 721 -35.88 8.85 29.23
N ARG A 722 -37.11 8.30 29.33
CA ARG A 722 -38.38 9.03 29.20
C ARG A 722 -39.06 9.23 30.57
N PRO A 723 -39.00 10.44 31.19
CA PRO A 723 -39.46 10.69 32.56
C PRO A 723 -40.93 10.33 32.85
N TYR A 724 -41.77 10.33 31.81
CA TYR A 724 -43.22 10.16 31.91
C TYR A 724 -43.69 8.74 31.58
N LYS A 725 -42.77 7.82 31.24
CA LYS A 725 -43.11 6.47 30.79
C LYS A 725 -42.44 5.45 31.70
N GLN A 726 -43.25 4.60 32.35
CA GLN A 726 -42.72 3.50 33.16
C GLN A 726 -41.91 2.54 32.28
N THR A 727 -40.71 2.19 32.72
CA THR A 727 -39.82 1.27 32.00
C THR A 727 -40.47 -0.11 31.85
N LYS A 728 -40.38 -0.69 30.65
CA LYS A 728 -40.95 -2.02 30.37
C LYS A 728 -40.03 -3.12 30.84
N LYS A 729 -40.63 -4.21 31.31
CA LYS A 729 -39.93 -5.46 31.58
C LYS A 729 -39.67 -6.23 30.28
N LEU A 730 -38.63 -7.05 30.25
CA LEU A 730 -38.27 -7.85 29.08
C LEU A 730 -39.43 -8.73 28.58
N SER A 731 -40.18 -9.37 29.47
CA SER A 731 -41.36 -10.16 29.11
C SER A 731 -42.41 -9.35 28.33
N GLU A 732 -42.62 -8.09 28.72
CA GLU A 732 -43.53 -7.17 28.04
C GLU A 732 -42.98 -6.74 26.67
N VAL A 733 -41.68 -6.45 26.60
CA VAL A 733 -41.00 -6.07 25.35
C VAL A 733 -41.07 -7.20 24.33
N PHE A 734 -40.69 -8.42 24.71
CA PHE A 734 -40.75 -9.57 23.81
C PHE A 734 -42.16 -9.93 23.40
N LYS A 735 -43.16 -9.77 24.29
CA LYS A 735 -44.56 -9.94 23.91
C LYS A 735 -44.99 -8.96 22.82
N ILE A 736 -44.54 -7.70 22.88
CA ILE A 736 -44.81 -6.70 21.82
C ILE A 736 -44.13 -7.14 20.52
N LEU A 737 -42.85 -7.53 20.57
CA LEU A 737 -42.11 -7.99 19.39
C LEU A 737 -42.75 -9.25 18.76
N ASP A 738 -43.23 -10.20 19.56
CA ASP A 738 -43.93 -11.39 19.07
C ASP A 738 -45.26 -11.05 18.37
N PHE A 739 -45.97 -9.99 18.81
CA PHE A 739 -47.13 -9.48 18.06
C PHE A 739 -46.71 -8.84 16.74
N MET A 740 -45.63 -8.08 16.72
CA MET A 740 -45.09 -7.47 15.49
C MET A 740 -44.65 -8.53 14.47
N VAL A 741 -44.10 -9.67 14.93
CA VAL A 741 -43.82 -10.82 14.05
C VAL A 741 -45.11 -11.40 13.46
N LYS A 742 -46.17 -11.57 14.27
CA LYS A 742 -47.47 -12.07 13.79
C LYS A 742 -48.12 -11.14 12.76
N ASP A 743 -47.93 -9.85 12.91
CA ASP A 743 -48.40 -8.82 11.97
C ASP A 743 -47.50 -8.69 10.72
N GLY A 744 -46.40 -9.47 10.65
CA GLY A 744 -45.43 -9.47 9.56
C GLY A 744 -44.60 -8.19 9.49
N GLU A 745 -44.43 -7.48 10.60
CA GLU A 745 -43.68 -6.21 10.62
C GLU A 745 -42.17 -6.43 10.74
N ILE A 746 -41.74 -7.42 11.53
CA ILE A 746 -40.33 -7.72 11.82
C ILE A 746 -40.00 -9.20 11.58
N ASP A 747 -38.72 -9.52 11.43
CA ASP A 747 -38.24 -10.89 11.14
C ASP A 747 -38.34 -11.80 12.38
N GLY A 748 -39.20 -12.82 12.28
CA GLY A 748 -39.40 -13.79 13.36
C GLY A 748 -38.21 -14.71 13.62
N LYS A 749 -37.45 -15.09 12.60
CA LYS A 749 -36.24 -15.92 12.76
C LYS A 749 -35.15 -15.13 13.47
N LEU A 750 -34.99 -13.86 13.10
CA LEU A 750 -34.03 -12.97 13.74
C LEU A 750 -34.38 -12.71 15.20
N LEU A 751 -35.67 -12.52 15.51
CA LEU A 751 -36.14 -12.33 16.88
C LEU A 751 -35.87 -13.58 17.75
N GLU A 752 -36.16 -14.78 17.23
CA GLU A 752 -35.91 -16.04 17.92
C GLU A 752 -34.41 -16.26 18.18
N PHE A 753 -33.56 -15.94 17.19
CA PHE A 753 -32.11 -15.92 17.36
C PHE A 753 -31.70 -14.94 18.46
N PHE A 754 -32.18 -13.68 18.39
CA PHE A 754 -31.79 -12.63 19.31
C PHE A 754 -32.13 -12.96 20.78
N LYS A 755 -33.30 -13.56 21.04
CA LYS A 755 -33.73 -14.05 22.38
C LYS A 755 -32.71 -14.99 23.03
N ASN A 756 -31.96 -15.75 22.24
CA ASN A 756 -30.96 -16.72 22.71
C ASN A 756 -29.50 -16.27 22.50
N SER A 757 -29.29 -15.11 21.88
CA SER A 757 -27.99 -14.62 21.46
C SER A 757 -27.11 -14.11 22.61
N GLU A 758 -25.80 -14.11 22.41
CA GLU A 758 -24.87 -13.47 23.34
C GLU A 758 -25.02 -11.94 23.34
N ALA A 759 -25.41 -11.33 22.21
CA ALA A 759 -25.71 -9.91 22.10
C ALA A 759 -26.74 -9.45 23.15
N LEU A 760 -27.85 -10.19 23.32
CA LEU A 760 -28.87 -9.86 24.31
C LEU A 760 -28.31 -9.94 25.73
N LYS A 761 -27.51 -10.97 26.06
CA LYS A 761 -26.92 -11.11 27.40
C LYS A 761 -25.97 -9.96 27.71
N ILE A 762 -25.12 -9.58 26.77
CA ILE A 762 -24.21 -8.43 26.91
C ILE A 762 -25.02 -7.16 27.13
N TYR A 763 -26.03 -6.90 26.30
CA TYR A 763 -26.86 -5.70 26.40
C TYR A 763 -27.64 -5.63 27.72
N ILE A 764 -28.24 -6.74 28.18
CA ILE A 764 -28.94 -6.81 29.47
C ILE A 764 -28.00 -6.42 30.63
N ASN A 765 -26.77 -6.95 30.62
CA ASN A 765 -25.82 -6.73 31.70
C ASN A 765 -25.26 -5.30 31.74
N GLU A 766 -25.09 -4.68 30.57
CA GLU A 766 -24.44 -3.37 30.44
C GLU A 766 -25.41 -2.19 30.46
N GLU A 767 -26.64 -2.34 29.93
CA GLU A 767 -27.53 -1.21 29.63
C GLU A 767 -28.87 -1.23 30.38
N LEU A 768 -29.34 -2.37 30.88
CA LEU A 768 -30.67 -2.49 31.52
C LEU A 768 -30.62 -2.41 33.05
N LEU A 769 -31.67 -1.84 33.65
CA LEU A 769 -31.87 -1.82 35.10
C LEU A 769 -32.33 -3.19 35.61
N LYS A 770 -31.93 -3.57 36.83
CA LYS A 770 -32.33 -4.84 37.47
C LYS A 770 -33.84 -5.07 37.50
N GLU A 771 -34.63 -4.01 37.62
CA GLU A 771 -36.09 -4.07 37.70
C GLU A 771 -36.77 -4.40 36.36
N GLN A 772 -36.06 -4.21 35.24
CA GLN A 772 -36.52 -4.55 33.89
C GLN A 772 -36.27 -6.01 33.53
N ILE A 773 -35.42 -6.70 34.31
CA ILE A 773 -35.00 -8.08 34.07
C ILE A 773 -35.97 -9.02 34.76
N ASP A 774 -36.83 -9.69 33.99
CA ASP A 774 -37.70 -10.77 34.44
C ASP A 774 -37.55 -12.02 33.56
N ASP A 775 -38.16 -13.13 33.97
CA ASP A 775 -38.16 -14.35 33.15
C ASP A 775 -39.10 -14.16 31.97
N PHE A 776 -38.54 -14.15 30.77
CA PHE A 776 -39.24 -13.88 29.50
C PHE A 776 -39.21 -15.07 28.53
N LYS A 777 -38.66 -16.21 28.97
CA LYS A 777 -38.48 -17.40 28.13
C LYS A 777 -39.80 -17.99 27.63
#